data_AF-A0A5C7MP20-F1
#
_entry.id   AF-A0A5C7MP20-F1
#
_cell.length_a   1.000
_cell.length_b   1.000
_cell.length_c   1.000
_cell.angle_alpha   90.00
_cell.angle_beta   90.00
_cell.angle_gamma   90.00
#
_symmetry.space_group_name_H-M   'P 1'
#
loop_
_entity.id
_entity.type
_entity.pdbx_description
1 polymer ?
#
loop_
_entity_poly.entity_id
_entity_poly.type
_entity_poly.pdbx_seq_one_letter_code
_entity_poly.pdbx_strand_id
1 'polypeptide(L)'
;MCRIFLLLALLFPFALAAQEKPEQRSEHGWYLSPHGTIRILVLFVEIDYDVKPEKDPQPNGADHWPKGQLPKWKDRVFDPYPMPVQQADVSRYYQDISLGRYTVLGDYIDTIITLKESEYPSVHQAHSIGIPAVKEANKRGSLRTRHGLGIADFDLWKARGKAGLPKATGPDDPHSYDHVMVIIRNSGLRHGTGSTDSGSPGELYGFKSDTQSRFGAANDLPFEILKHEFNHLLLGGNNFHSGGGNAAQFESTFLPLQGGWSMMGASGSSLLTCSAWDRDRMGWMPEGAVHRIRARSLQGAEINADLDPIAGDTGVFILRDFVTSGDALRIRMPFIPEDRAQQWLWIENHQGSQRNGSPTDRFHWEGINTCVTGMEPGLFMTMQVGREERVGASIYGGPADYLRPVLANGNYDLYLRGDTLRNSCPFGTNSMYFVRDTKAANPLTGFQEQELPVYDRDGDGLIKRSEHWVPGVRSESGKPDQDLILFGRPDHAFRMNGVRSIGMCTNPSSANMLTLFSNGTRDQYDRKAPNVRTIQLNGIRLDLLEMRTNGDAVVRVSTNDTRMETDQRWCADSIALPPLRGKDGHSLTIASGVKLTLDRSRTPTRMDAPDLSKGGPWFSDPTRMSVASGASLLVEDRAMLALKENSTLHLLPGNRLLLSRKARLVIDNGSRIIVHGDAALEGRAKHYRKARKSGRISSAQ
;
A
#
# COMPACT_ATOMS: atom_id res chain seq x y z
N MET A 1 -1.12 -58.96 37.70
CA MET A 1 -0.23 -58.40 36.65
C MET A 1 -0.94 -58.11 35.31
N CYS A 2 -1.99 -58.82 34.89
CA CYS A 2 -2.67 -58.55 33.60
C CYS A 2 -3.51 -57.25 33.50
N ARG A 3 -3.87 -56.57 34.59
CA ARG A 3 -4.69 -55.34 34.53
C ARG A 3 -3.88 -54.05 34.31
N ILE A 4 -2.57 -54.06 34.55
CA ILE A 4 -1.70 -52.88 34.34
C ILE A 4 -1.24 -52.77 32.87
N PHE A 5 -1.09 -53.90 32.17
CA PHE A 5 -0.73 -53.91 30.76
C PHE A 5 -1.86 -53.43 29.83
N LEU A 6 -3.13 -53.61 30.21
CA LEU A 6 -4.25 -53.12 29.39
C LEU A 6 -4.43 -51.60 29.44
N LEU A 7 -4.07 -50.95 30.56
CA LEU A 7 -4.13 -49.49 30.68
C LEU A 7 -2.98 -48.79 29.92
N LEU A 8 -1.79 -49.40 29.87
CA LEU A 8 -0.65 -48.91 29.08
C LEU A 8 -0.89 -49.09 27.57
N ALA A 9 -1.59 -50.15 27.14
CA ALA A 9 -1.94 -50.37 25.74
C ALA A 9 -3.04 -49.42 25.22
N LEU A 10 -3.90 -48.89 26.11
CA LEU A 10 -4.93 -47.91 25.76
C LEU A 10 -4.42 -46.45 25.72
N LEU A 11 -3.24 -46.18 26.27
CA LEU A 11 -2.56 -44.87 26.17
C LEU A 11 -1.57 -44.79 25.01
N PHE A 12 -1.18 -45.93 24.41
CA PHE A 12 -0.26 -45.97 23.27
C PHE A 12 -0.79 -45.40 21.94
N PRO A 13 -2.11 -45.38 21.61
CA PRO A 13 -2.58 -44.72 20.39
C PRO A 13 -2.68 -43.19 20.53
N PHE A 14 -2.56 -42.63 21.74
CA PHE A 14 -2.46 -41.17 21.94
C PHE A 14 -1.02 -40.66 21.94
N ALA A 15 -0.03 -41.55 22.06
CA ALA A 15 1.40 -41.21 21.99
C ALA A 15 1.99 -41.35 20.57
N LEU A 16 1.23 -41.89 19.61
CA LEU A 16 1.57 -41.86 18.18
C LEU A 16 1.29 -40.46 17.62
N ALA A 17 2.26 -39.58 17.87
CA ALA A 17 2.56 -38.38 17.13
C ALA A 17 1.34 -37.51 16.76
N ALA A 18 1.00 -36.58 17.64
CA ALA A 18 0.78 -35.22 17.17
C ALA A 18 2.07 -34.77 16.47
N GLN A 19 2.26 -35.18 15.21
CA GLN A 19 3.26 -34.59 14.34
C GLN A 19 2.88 -33.12 14.31
N GLU A 20 3.69 -32.28 14.97
CA GLU A 20 3.58 -30.84 14.86
C GLU A 20 3.51 -30.53 13.37
N LYS A 21 2.35 -30.06 12.92
CA LYS A 21 2.21 -29.64 11.53
C LYS A 21 3.27 -28.57 11.32
N PRO A 22 4.12 -28.69 10.28
CA PRO A 22 5.16 -27.70 10.05
C PRO A 22 4.50 -26.32 9.96
N GLU A 23 5.05 -25.39 10.73
CA GLU A 23 4.50 -24.05 10.88
C GLU A 23 4.65 -23.28 9.56
N GLN A 24 3.53 -22.76 9.03
CA GLN A 24 3.57 -21.96 7.80
C GLN A 24 4.19 -20.60 8.07
N ARG A 25 5.06 -20.14 7.17
CA ARG A 25 5.71 -18.83 7.22
C ARG A 25 5.68 -18.15 5.86
N SER A 26 5.38 -16.85 5.86
CA SER A 26 5.26 -16.07 4.62
C SER A 26 6.56 -16.01 3.80
N GLU A 27 7.71 -16.08 4.49
CA GLU A 27 9.06 -16.11 3.90
C GLU A 27 9.26 -17.32 2.99
N HIS A 28 8.45 -18.37 3.12
CA HIS A 28 8.57 -19.55 2.26
C HIS A 28 7.71 -19.46 0.99
N GLY A 29 7.07 -18.31 0.75
CA GLY A 29 6.26 -18.03 -0.43
C GLY A 29 4.99 -18.88 -0.55
N TRP A 30 4.16 -18.52 -1.52
CA TRP A 30 2.89 -19.18 -1.77
C TRP A 30 3.07 -20.46 -2.58
N TYR A 31 3.09 -20.36 -3.92
CA TYR A 31 3.35 -21.50 -4.80
C TYR A 31 4.84 -21.66 -5.09
N LEU A 32 5.52 -20.55 -5.35
CA LEU A 32 6.96 -20.51 -5.65
C LEU A 32 7.77 -20.10 -4.42
N SER A 33 9.05 -20.49 -4.42
CA SER A 33 10.03 -19.97 -3.45
C SER A 33 10.32 -18.50 -3.77
N PRO A 34 10.32 -17.59 -2.79
CA PRO A 34 10.79 -16.21 -2.98
C PRO A 34 12.31 -16.11 -2.76
N HIS A 35 13.03 -17.23 -2.74
CA HIS A 35 14.47 -17.29 -2.50
C HIS A 35 15.15 -18.21 -3.51
N GLY A 36 16.47 -18.02 -3.71
CA GLY A 36 17.28 -18.81 -4.61
C GLY A 36 17.08 -18.42 -6.06
N THR A 37 17.26 -19.38 -6.99
CA THR A 37 17.16 -19.13 -8.42
C THR A 37 15.98 -19.88 -9.00
N ILE A 38 15.17 -19.21 -9.82
CA ILE A 38 14.19 -19.83 -10.71
C ILE A 38 14.55 -19.49 -12.15
N ARG A 39 14.26 -20.39 -13.09
CA ARG A 39 14.38 -20.10 -14.51
C ARG A 39 13.05 -20.31 -15.23
N ILE A 40 12.59 -19.29 -15.93
CA ILE A 40 11.29 -19.26 -16.61
C ILE A 40 11.48 -19.61 -18.09
N LEU A 41 10.70 -20.58 -18.59
CA LEU A 41 10.62 -20.84 -20.02
C LEU A 41 9.53 -19.95 -20.65
N VAL A 42 9.92 -19.12 -21.62
CA VAL A 42 9.03 -18.16 -22.27
C VAL A 42 8.59 -18.64 -23.67
N LEU A 43 7.28 -18.60 -23.89
CA LEU A 43 6.61 -18.90 -25.16
C LEU A 43 6.07 -17.60 -25.75
N PHE A 44 6.68 -17.13 -26.84
CA PHE A 44 6.15 -16.00 -27.61
C PHE A 44 5.12 -16.48 -28.62
N VAL A 45 3.90 -15.96 -28.53
CA VAL A 45 2.73 -16.44 -29.28
C VAL A 45 2.12 -15.32 -30.12
N GLU A 46 1.72 -15.67 -31.34
CA GLU A 46 0.88 -14.88 -32.24
C GLU A 46 -0.36 -15.69 -32.60
N ILE A 47 -1.51 -15.01 -32.72
CA ILE A 47 -2.74 -15.61 -33.25
C ILE A 47 -2.86 -15.20 -34.72
N ASP A 48 -3.00 -16.20 -35.59
CA ASP A 48 -3.40 -16.01 -36.98
C ASP A 48 -4.93 -16.06 -37.06
N TYR A 49 -5.54 -14.88 -37.17
CA TYR A 49 -7.00 -14.70 -37.28
C TYR A 49 -7.49 -15.03 -38.69
N ASP A 50 -7.29 -16.27 -39.12
CA ASP A 50 -7.59 -16.75 -40.48
C ASP A 50 -9.10 -16.92 -40.74
N VAL A 51 -9.93 -16.96 -39.68
CA VAL A 51 -11.39 -17.06 -39.79
C VAL A 51 -12.04 -15.68 -39.62
N LYS A 52 -11.58 -14.86 -38.67
CA LYS A 52 -12.11 -13.51 -38.39
C LYS A 52 -11.00 -12.46 -38.37
N PRO A 53 -10.44 -12.08 -39.54
CA PRO A 53 -9.32 -11.14 -39.61
C PRO A 53 -9.62 -9.78 -38.96
N GLU A 54 -10.88 -9.36 -38.94
CA GLU A 54 -11.32 -8.11 -38.32
C GLU A 54 -11.21 -8.10 -36.79
N LYS A 55 -10.96 -9.26 -36.16
CA LYS A 55 -10.73 -9.40 -34.72
C LYS A 55 -9.26 -9.30 -34.33
N ASP A 56 -8.33 -9.28 -35.29
CA ASP A 56 -6.92 -9.06 -35.00
C ASP A 56 -6.72 -7.61 -34.52
N PRO A 57 -6.31 -7.37 -33.25
CA PRO A 57 -6.05 -6.02 -32.77
C PRO A 57 -4.80 -5.40 -33.42
N GLN A 58 -3.98 -6.19 -34.11
CA GLN A 58 -2.71 -5.78 -34.72
C GLN A 58 -2.47 -6.53 -36.04
N PRO A 59 -3.31 -6.32 -37.07
CA PRO A 59 -3.31 -7.12 -38.31
C PRO A 59 -2.00 -7.06 -39.09
N ASN A 60 -1.26 -5.95 -38.95
CA ASN A 60 0.00 -5.67 -39.63
C ASN A 60 1.23 -5.82 -38.73
N GLY A 61 1.07 -6.28 -37.48
CA GLY A 61 2.11 -6.20 -36.47
C GLY A 61 2.32 -4.79 -35.94
N ALA A 62 3.39 -4.60 -35.16
CA ALA A 62 3.81 -3.31 -34.63
C ALA A 62 5.35 -3.17 -34.66
N ASP A 63 5.85 -1.95 -34.52
CA ASP A 63 7.30 -1.69 -34.57
C ASP A 63 8.09 -2.46 -33.52
N HIS A 64 7.53 -2.65 -32.32
CA HIS A 64 8.14 -3.40 -31.22
C HIS A 64 7.97 -4.93 -31.39
N TRP A 65 6.95 -5.38 -32.12
CA TRP A 65 6.66 -6.79 -32.37
C TRP A 65 6.09 -7.00 -33.78
N PRO A 66 6.96 -7.23 -34.79
CA PRO A 66 6.54 -7.48 -36.16
C PRO A 66 5.75 -8.79 -36.30
N LYS A 67 4.80 -8.82 -37.23
CA LYS A 67 3.99 -10.01 -37.53
C LYS A 67 4.88 -11.19 -37.95
N GLY A 68 4.59 -12.37 -37.41
CA GLY A 68 5.34 -13.61 -37.69
C GLY A 68 6.78 -13.63 -37.17
N GLN A 69 7.17 -12.70 -36.29
CA GLN A 69 8.53 -12.62 -35.72
C GLN A 69 8.50 -12.54 -34.20
N LEU A 70 9.60 -12.89 -33.56
CA LEU A 70 9.77 -12.66 -32.12
C LEU A 70 9.81 -11.14 -31.81
N PRO A 71 9.39 -10.69 -30.62
CA PRO A 71 9.43 -9.28 -30.28
C PRO A 71 10.86 -8.75 -30.24
N LYS A 72 11.06 -7.48 -30.61
CA LYS A 72 12.40 -6.86 -30.61
C LYS A 72 13.01 -6.80 -29.22
N TRP A 73 12.18 -6.69 -28.18
CA TRP A 73 12.59 -6.63 -26.78
C TRP A 73 12.69 -8.00 -26.08
N LYS A 74 12.54 -9.14 -26.78
CA LYS A 74 12.59 -10.49 -26.18
C LYS A 74 13.78 -10.74 -25.24
N ASP A 75 14.95 -10.17 -25.57
CA ASP A 75 16.20 -10.33 -24.80
C ASP A 75 16.28 -9.38 -23.60
N ARG A 76 15.32 -8.46 -23.46
CA ARG A 76 15.16 -7.57 -22.29
C ARG A 76 14.27 -8.15 -21.20
N VAL A 77 13.58 -9.27 -21.45
CA VAL A 77 12.64 -9.84 -20.45
C VAL A 77 13.42 -10.46 -19.29
N PHE A 78 14.28 -11.43 -19.59
CA PHE A 78 15.08 -12.16 -18.61
C PHE A 78 16.51 -12.35 -19.07
N ASP A 79 17.43 -12.36 -18.11
CA ASP A 79 18.78 -12.83 -18.31
C ASP A 79 18.80 -14.37 -18.29
N PRO A 80 19.51 -15.04 -19.22
CA PRO A 80 19.58 -16.51 -19.25
C PRO A 80 20.48 -17.10 -18.15
N TYR A 81 21.46 -16.32 -17.69
CA TYR A 81 22.49 -16.72 -16.75
C TYR A 81 22.64 -15.70 -15.62
N PRO A 82 23.07 -16.13 -14.42
CA PRO A 82 23.31 -15.21 -13.32
C PRO A 82 24.45 -14.25 -13.64
N MET A 83 24.27 -12.97 -13.29
CA MET A 83 25.27 -11.92 -13.41
C MET A 83 25.43 -11.18 -12.08
N PRO A 84 26.59 -10.52 -11.82
CA PRO A 84 26.75 -9.66 -10.65
C PRO A 84 25.68 -8.57 -10.59
N VAL A 85 25.35 -8.00 -11.76
CA VAL A 85 24.25 -7.05 -11.94
C VAL A 85 23.47 -7.50 -13.18
N GLN A 86 22.22 -7.90 -12.97
CA GLN A 86 21.32 -8.32 -14.03
C GLN A 86 21.01 -7.16 -14.98
N GLN A 87 20.79 -7.47 -16.25
CA GLN A 87 20.64 -6.49 -17.33
C GLN A 87 19.23 -6.49 -17.91
N ALA A 88 18.55 -7.63 -17.93
CA ALA A 88 17.17 -7.72 -18.35
C ALA A 88 16.22 -7.15 -17.29
N ASP A 89 15.12 -6.56 -17.74
CA ASP A 89 14.23 -5.73 -16.93
C ASP A 89 13.63 -6.51 -15.74
N VAL A 90 13.14 -7.74 -15.95
CA VAL A 90 12.52 -8.56 -14.89
C VAL A 90 13.58 -9.18 -13.98
N SER A 91 14.67 -9.69 -14.56
CA SER A 91 15.79 -10.24 -13.78
C SER A 91 16.40 -9.19 -12.85
N ARG A 92 16.59 -7.96 -13.35
CA ARG A 92 17.09 -6.85 -12.56
C ARG A 92 16.11 -6.39 -11.49
N TYR A 93 14.83 -6.33 -11.80
CA TYR A 93 13.79 -6.02 -10.81
C TYR A 93 13.88 -6.94 -9.59
N TYR A 94 13.84 -8.27 -9.79
CA TYR A 94 13.90 -9.22 -8.68
C TYR A 94 15.24 -9.21 -7.95
N GLN A 95 16.35 -8.99 -8.64
CA GLN A 95 17.65 -8.81 -7.99
C GLN A 95 17.64 -7.62 -7.03
N ASP A 96 17.16 -6.45 -7.48
CA ASP A 96 17.16 -5.22 -6.69
C ASP A 96 16.20 -5.32 -5.49
N ILE A 97 14.95 -5.72 -5.71
CA ILE A 97 13.95 -5.77 -4.63
C ILE A 97 14.25 -6.86 -3.59
N SER A 98 14.91 -7.95 -3.98
CA SER A 98 15.27 -9.03 -3.06
C SER A 98 16.65 -8.87 -2.44
N LEU A 99 17.41 -7.83 -2.80
CA LEU A 99 18.80 -7.62 -2.36
C LEU A 99 19.67 -8.85 -2.72
N GLY A 100 19.43 -9.42 -3.91
CA GLY A 100 20.09 -10.61 -4.43
C GLY A 100 19.63 -11.95 -3.82
N ARG A 101 18.62 -11.96 -2.94
CA ARG A 101 18.10 -13.20 -2.33
C ARG A 101 17.27 -14.04 -3.28
N TYR A 102 16.76 -13.44 -4.35
CA TYR A 102 15.95 -14.08 -5.35
C TYR A 102 16.42 -13.70 -6.76
N THR A 103 16.81 -14.70 -7.52
CA THR A 103 17.30 -14.54 -8.89
C THR A 103 16.27 -15.16 -9.85
N VAL A 104 15.65 -14.31 -10.66
CA VAL A 104 14.70 -14.75 -11.70
C VAL A 104 15.41 -14.67 -13.04
N LEU A 105 15.65 -15.83 -13.64
CA LEU A 105 16.26 -15.98 -14.96
C LEU A 105 15.21 -16.48 -15.95
N GLY A 106 15.56 -16.52 -17.23
CA GLY A 106 14.68 -17.07 -18.24
C GLY A 106 15.33 -17.20 -19.59
N ASP A 107 14.72 -18.04 -20.42
CA ASP A 107 15.06 -18.15 -21.84
C ASP A 107 13.78 -18.47 -22.61
N TYR A 108 13.82 -18.30 -23.93
CA TYR A 108 12.65 -18.43 -24.80
C TYR A 108 12.88 -19.43 -25.91
N ILE A 109 11.79 -20.02 -26.41
CA ILE A 109 11.84 -20.84 -27.62
C ILE A 109 12.25 -19.97 -28.80
N ASP A 110 13.26 -20.39 -29.55
CA ASP A 110 13.98 -19.59 -30.56
C ASP A 110 13.14 -19.13 -31.77
N THR A 111 11.86 -19.48 -31.80
CA THR A 111 10.89 -19.21 -32.86
C THR A 111 9.51 -18.88 -32.30
N ILE A 112 8.81 -17.93 -32.95
CA ILE A 112 7.43 -17.56 -32.59
C ILE A 112 6.48 -18.74 -32.78
N ILE A 113 5.53 -18.92 -31.86
CA ILE A 113 4.43 -19.89 -31.96
C ILE A 113 3.22 -19.21 -32.59
N THR A 114 2.72 -19.76 -33.70
CA THR A 114 1.53 -19.22 -34.38
C THR A 114 0.33 -20.14 -34.14
N LEU A 115 -0.74 -19.59 -33.59
CA LEU A 115 -2.01 -20.27 -33.35
C LEU A 115 -3.02 -19.87 -34.42
N LYS A 116 -3.42 -20.80 -35.29
CA LYS A 116 -4.50 -20.54 -36.26
C LYS A 116 -5.86 -20.59 -35.58
N GLU A 117 -6.68 -19.57 -35.79
CA GLU A 117 -8.05 -19.51 -35.26
C GLU A 117 -8.90 -20.69 -35.74
N SER A 118 -8.71 -21.13 -36.99
CA SER A 118 -9.39 -22.31 -37.55
C SER A 118 -9.04 -23.62 -36.84
N GLU A 119 -7.82 -23.78 -36.32
CA GLU A 119 -7.38 -24.95 -35.56
C GLU A 119 -7.74 -24.85 -34.07
N TYR A 120 -7.78 -23.62 -33.54
CA TYR A 120 -8.02 -23.33 -32.14
C TYR A 120 -9.12 -22.28 -31.95
N PRO A 121 -10.41 -22.63 -32.07
CA PRO A 121 -11.51 -21.67 -31.95
C PRO A 121 -11.58 -20.94 -30.58
N SER A 122 -10.91 -21.48 -29.56
CA SER A 122 -10.90 -20.91 -28.22
C SER A 122 -9.94 -19.73 -28.06
N VAL A 123 -9.05 -19.42 -29.01
CA VAL A 123 -8.00 -18.38 -28.87
C VAL A 123 -8.53 -16.97 -28.56
N HIS A 124 -9.83 -16.73 -28.74
CA HIS A 124 -10.50 -15.50 -28.30
C HIS A 124 -10.64 -15.39 -26.76
N GLN A 125 -10.55 -16.50 -26.04
CA GLN A 125 -10.57 -16.56 -24.59
C GLN A 125 -9.13 -16.54 -24.06
N ALA A 126 -8.76 -15.43 -23.44
CA ALA A 126 -7.48 -15.17 -22.79
C ALA A 126 -6.91 -16.37 -22.01
N HIS A 127 -7.74 -16.98 -21.16
CA HIS A 127 -7.33 -18.09 -20.28
C HIS A 127 -7.08 -19.41 -21.01
N SER A 128 -7.49 -19.53 -22.28
CA SER A 128 -7.38 -20.78 -23.04
C SER A 128 -6.12 -20.88 -23.90
N ILE A 129 -5.34 -19.79 -24.05
CA ILE A 129 -4.24 -19.70 -25.03
C ILE A 129 -3.03 -20.58 -24.65
N GLY A 130 -2.81 -20.85 -23.36
CA GLY A 130 -1.67 -21.66 -22.90
C GLY A 130 -1.66 -23.09 -23.47
N ILE A 131 -2.81 -23.76 -23.47
CA ILE A 131 -2.92 -25.15 -23.97
C ILE A 131 -2.58 -25.25 -25.47
N PRO A 132 -3.19 -24.45 -26.37
CA PRO A 132 -2.79 -24.38 -27.79
C PRO A 132 -1.31 -24.04 -27.98
N ALA A 133 -0.76 -23.08 -27.21
CA ALA A 133 0.64 -22.70 -27.32
C ALA A 133 1.58 -23.89 -27.05
N VAL A 134 1.29 -24.68 -26.01
CA VAL A 134 2.03 -25.92 -25.71
C VAL A 134 1.89 -26.95 -26.84
N LYS A 135 0.68 -27.15 -27.37
CA LYS A 135 0.45 -28.10 -28.48
C LYS A 135 1.25 -27.72 -29.73
N GLU A 136 1.24 -26.46 -30.11
CA GLU A 136 2.02 -25.99 -31.27
C GLU A 136 3.53 -26.04 -31.02
N ALA A 137 3.98 -25.70 -29.81
CA ALA A 137 5.39 -25.84 -29.45
C ALA A 137 5.88 -27.29 -29.61
N ASN A 138 5.08 -28.26 -29.18
CA ASN A 138 5.40 -29.70 -29.26
C ASN A 138 5.55 -30.22 -30.69
N LYS A 139 4.86 -29.62 -31.69
CA LYS A 139 5.02 -30.01 -33.11
C LYS A 139 6.46 -29.83 -33.62
N ARG A 140 7.30 -29.08 -32.90
CA ARG A 140 8.72 -28.86 -33.21
C ARG A 140 9.62 -30.03 -32.79
N GLY A 141 9.07 -31.05 -32.14
CA GLY A 141 9.76 -32.28 -31.75
C GLY A 141 10.52 -32.16 -30.43
N SER A 142 11.48 -31.23 -30.32
CA SER A 142 12.30 -31.05 -29.11
C SER A 142 12.43 -29.60 -28.70
N LEU A 143 12.70 -29.37 -27.41
CA LEU A 143 12.94 -28.03 -26.87
C LEU A 143 14.19 -27.43 -27.51
N ARG A 144 14.02 -26.25 -28.14
CA ARG A 144 15.11 -25.43 -28.67
C ARG A 144 14.97 -24.01 -28.17
N THR A 145 15.83 -23.64 -27.24
CA THR A 145 15.86 -22.30 -26.65
C THR A 145 16.94 -21.45 -27.32
N ARG A 146 16.84 -20.13 -27.20
CA ARG A 146 17.80 -19.20 -27.80
C ARG A 146 19.23 -19.44 -27.33
N HIS A 147 19.42 -19.79 -26.05
CA HIS A 147 20.74 -19.92 -25.44
C HIS A 147 21.17 -21.38 -25.23
N GLY A 148 20.45 -22.34 -25.81
CA GLY A 148 20.82 -23.76 -25.76
C GLY A 148 20.53 -24.45 -24.43
N LEU A 149 19.69 -23.86 -23.59
CA LEU A 149 19.22 -24.44 -22.34
C LEU A 149 18.24 -25.60 -22.58
N GLY A 150 18.42 -26.68 -21.83
CA GLY A 150 17.59 -27.87 -21.85
C GLY A 150 16.52 -27.87 -20.76
N ILE A 151 15.73 -28.94 -20.69
CA ILE A 151 14.58 -29.06 -19.77
C ILE A 151 15.02 -28.95 -18.30
N ALA A 152 16.12 -29.62 -17.95
CA ALA A 152 16.69 -29.59 -16.60
C ALA A 152 17.11 -28.18 -16.14
N ASP A 153 17.36 -27.24 -17.06
CA ASP A 153 17.71 -25.87 -16.69
C ASP A 153 16.51 -25.06 -16.16
N PHE A 154 15.29 -25.53 -16.42
CA PHE A 154 14.03 -24.90 -16.00
C PHE A 154 13.35 -25.66 -14.83
N ASP A 155 14.06 -26.61 -14.23
CA ASP A 155 13.59 -27.49 -13.16
C ASP A 155 14.56 -27.40 -11.98
N LEU A 156 14.47 -26.31 -11.22
CA LEU A 156 15.38 -26.01 -10.12
C LEU A 156 14.73 -26.27 -8.76
N TRP A 157 13.42 -26.49 -8.73
CA TRP A 157 12.65 -26.71 -7.51
C TRP A 157 11.75 -27.93 -7.64
N LYS A 158 11.59 -28.64 -6.52
CA LYS A 158 10.66 -29.77 -6.46
C LYS A 158 9.21 -29.28 -6.48
N ALA A 159 8.40 -29.92 -7.32
CA ALA A 159 6.98 -29.65 -7.42
C ALA A 159 6.22 -29.84 -6.10
N ARG A 160 5.01 -29.24 -6.08
CA ARG A 160 3.99 -29.44 -5.03
C ARG A 160 4.41 -28.94 -3.65
N GLY A 161 5.26 -27.92 -3.61
CA GLY A 161 5.46 -27.13 -2.39
C GLY A 161 4.13 -26.60 -1.84
N LYS A 162 3.96 -26.65 -0.53
CA LYS A 162 2.76 -26.09 0.12
C LYS A 162 2.98 -24.61 0.45
N ALA A 163 1.90 -23.84 0.40
CA ALA A 163 1.85 -22.45 0.85
C ALA A 163 2.48 -22.31 2.24
N GLY A 164 3.44 -21.39 2.36
CA GLY A 164 4.14 -21.07 3.60
C GLY A 164 5.06 -22.16 4.14
N LEU A 165 5.26 -23.29 3.44
CA LEU A 165 6.27 -24.28 3.82
C LEU A 165 7.53 -24.13 2.96
N PRO A 166 8.73 -24.41 3.51
CA PRO A 166 9.98 -24.39 2.75
C PRO A 166 9.85 -25.21 1.46
N LYS A 167 10.35 -24.64 0.36
CA LYS A 167 10.39 -25.30 -0.94
C LYS A 167 11.71 -26.09 -1.05
N ALA A 168 11.65 -27.30 -1.57
CA ALA A 168 12.83 -28.14 -1.74
C ALA A 168 13.53 -27.80 -3.06
N THR A 169 14.85 -27.65 -3.02
CA THR A 169 15.67 -27.40 -4.21
C THR A 169 15.98 -28.70 -4.95
N GLY A 170 16.26 -28.56 -6.25
CA GLY A 170 16.65 -29.63 -7.14
C GLY A 170 15.53 -30.08 -8.07
N PRO A 171 15.90 -30.76 -9.17
CA PRO A 171 14.98 -31.09 -10.25
C PRO A 171 14.00 -32.19 -9.87
N ASP A 172 12.79 -32.19 -10.40
CA ASP A 172 11.85 -33.30 -10.32
C ASP A 172 12.28 -34.56 -11.10
N ASP A 173 11.68 -35.71 -10.76
CA ASP A 173 11.84 -36.97 -11.48
C ASP A 173 10.47 -37.63 -11.73
N PRO A 174 9.97 -37.66 -12.98
CA PRO A 174 10.54 -37.01 -14.17
C PRO A 174 10.54 -35.48 -14.04
N HIS A 175 11.34 -34.81 -14.87
CA HIS A 175 11.48 -33.34 -14.84
C HIS A 175 10.13 -32.59 -14.89
N SER A 176 10.09 -31.39 -14.30
CA SER A 176 8.97 -30.45 -14.38
C SER A 176 9.51 -29.04 -14.62
N TYR A 177 8.82 -28.22 -15.41
CA TYR A 177 9.19 -26.81 -15.50
C TYR A 177 8.71 -26.09 -14.23
N ASP A 178 9.58 -25.37 -13.52
CA ASP A 178 9.20 -24.55 -12.36
C ASP A 178 8.10 -23.54 -12.76
N HIS A 179 8.28 -22.89 -13.92
CA HIS A 179 7.34 -21.93 -14.46
C HIS A 179 7.40 -21.83 -15.99
N VAL A 180 6.22 -21.82 -16.63
CA VAL A 180 6.05 -21.54 -18.05
C VAL A 180 5.29 -20.23 -18.24
N MET A 181 5.87 -19.31 -19.02
CA MET A 181 5.29 -17.99 -19.28
C MET A 181 4.90 -17.85 -20.76
N VAL A 182 3.66 -17.47 -21.02
CA VAL A 182 3.15 -17.26 -22.38
C VAL A 182 2.93 -15.76 -22.62
N ILE A 183 3.61 -15.19 -23.60
CA ILE A 183 3.44 -13.77 -23.96
C ILE A 183 2.87 -13.68 -25.37
N ILE A 184 1.77 -12.96 -25.51
CA ILE A 184 0.93 -13.00 -26.70
C ILE A 184 0.89 -11.62 -27.37
N ARG A 185 1.20 -11.59 -28.67
CA ARG A 185 1.24 -10.37 -29.48
C ARG A 185 -0.14 -9.75 -29.61
N ASN A 186 -1.07 -10.50 -30.18
CA ASN A 186 -2.34 -9.99 -30.70
C ASN A 186 -3.50 -10.86 -30.22
N SER A 187 -4.02 -10.59 -29.02
CA SER A 187 -5.17 -11.33 -28.48
C SER A 187 -6.17 -10.43 -27.76
N GLY A 188 -7.24 -11.03 -27.22
CA GLY A 188 -8.15 -10.33 -26.30
C GLY A 188 -7.48 -9.86 -25.00
N LEU A 189 -6.33 -10.45 -24.61
CA LEU A 189 -5.46 -9.88 -23.59
C LEU A 189 -4.74 -8.68 -24.19
N ARG A 190 -5.15 -7.49 -23.75
CA ARG A 190 -4.52 -6.22 -24.13
C ARG A 190 -3.21 -6.04 -23.35
N HIS A 191 -2.39 -5.11 -23.81
CA HIS A 191 -1.23 -4.68 -23.02
C HIS A 191 -1.67 -4.20 -21.62
N GLY A 192 -0.92 -4.57 -20.59
CA GLY A 192 -1.27 -4.31 -19.20
C GLY A 192 -2.29 -5.28 -18.60
N THR A 193 -2.64 -6.37 -19.29
CA THR A 193 -3.49 -7.44 -18.76
C THR A 193 -2.77 -8.80 -18.77
N GLY A 194 -3.03 -9.60 -17.74
CA GLY A 194 -2.38 -10.89 -17.54
C GLY A 194 -3.13 -11.75 -16.53
N SER A 195 -2.60 -12.94 -16.31
CA SER A 195 -2.99 -13.80 -15.19
C SER A 195 -1.92 -14.85 -14.92
N THR A 196 -1.91 -15.39 -13.71
CA THR A 196 -1.13 -16.57 -13.34
C THR A 196 -2.02 -17.65 -12.75
N ASP A 197 -1.60 -18.91 -12.86
CA ASP A 197 -2.21 -20.04 -12.16
C ASP A 197 -1.15 -20.96 -11.55
N SER A 198 -1.54 -21.64 -10.47
CA SER A 198 -0.89 -22.90 -10.10
C SER A 198 -1.25 -23.97 -11.13
N GLY A 199 -0.26 -24.75 -11.55
CA GLY A 199 -0.41 -25.86 -12.49
C GLY A 199 0.03 -25.54 -13.91
N SER A 200 -0.14 -26.55 -14.77
CA SER A 200 0.45 -26.58 -16.12
C SER A 200 -0.52 -26.15 -17.22
N PRO A 201 -0.05 -25.47 -18.29
CA PRO A 201 -0.81 -25.32 -19.53
C PRO A 201 -0.90 -26.62 -20.34
N GLY A 202 -0.16 -27.67 -19.97
CA GLY A 202 -0.13 -28.95 -20.68
C GLY A 202 1.21 -29.66 -20.51
N GLU A 203 1.43 -30.75 -21.24
CA GLU A 203 2.76 -31.38 -21.32
C GLU A 203 3.55 -30.72 -22.44
N LEU A 204 4.50 -29.86 -22.08
CA LEU A 204 5.42 -29.19 -22.99
C LEU A 204 6.67 -30.06 -23.15
N TYR A 205 6.94 -30.51 -24.38
CA TYR A 205 7.99 -31.48 -24.71
C TYR A 205 8.02 -32.72 -23.81
N GLY A 206 6.84 -33.17 -23.35
CA GLY A 206 6.66 -34.35 -22.50
C GLY A 206 6.63 -34.06 -20.99
N PHE A 207 6.79 -32.80 -20.57
CA PHE A 207 6.88 -32.43 -19.15
C PHE A 207 5.87 -31.34 -18.78
N LYS A 208 5.35 -31.39 -17.55
CA LYS A 208 4.40 -30.39 -17.03
C LYS A 208 5.15 -29.21 -16.43
N SER A 209 4.42 -28.13 -16.12
CA SER A 209 4.91 -27.07 -15.26
C SER A 209 4.18 -27.01 -13.94
N ASP A 210 4.87 -26.51 -12.91
CA ASP A 210 4.32 -26.33 -11.58
C ASP A 210 3.38 -25.12 -11.51
N THR A 211 3.74 -24.08 -12.25
CA THR A 211 3.00 -22.84 -12.35
C THR A 211 3.05 -22.30 -13.78
N GLN A 212 2.14 -21.38 -14.09
CA GLN A 212 2.10 -20.74 -15.40
C GLN A 212 1.63 -19.29 -15.33
N SER A 213 2.00 -18.51 -16.33
CA SER A 213 1.49 -17.16 -16.52
C SER A 213 1.25 -16.83 -17.98
N ARG A 214 0.36 -15.87 -18.23
CA ARG A 214 -0.01 -15.42 -19.58
C ARG A 214 -0.27 -13.93 -19.64
N PHE A 215 0.27 -13.28 -20.68
CA PHE A 215 0.28 -11.82 -20.81
C PHE A 215 -0.04 -11.34 -22.21
N GLY A 216 -0.81 -10.25 -22.28
CA GLY A 216 -0.98 -9.48 -23.51
C GLY A 216 0.13 -8.44 -23.67
N ALA A 217 0.73 -8.36 -24.85
CA ALA A 217 1.90 -7.52 -25.12
C ALA A 217 1.72 -6.65 -26.38
N ALA A 218 0.49 -6.21 -26.62
CA ALA A 218 0.15 -5.47 -27.84
C ALA A 218 0.86 -4.10 -27.99
N ASN A 219 1.36 -3.47 -26.92
CA ASN A 219 1.93 -2.11 -27.03
C ASN A 219 3.45 -2.06 -26.82
N ASP A 220 3.98 -2.89 -25.93
CA ASP A 220 5.41 -3.05 -25.64
C ASP A 220 5.60 -4.29 -24.72
N LEU A 221 6.82 -4.51 -24.23
CA LEU A 221 7.13 -5.40 -23.11
C LEU A 221 6.11 -5.18 -21.97
N PRO A 222 5.31 -6.19 -21.58
CA PRO A 222 4.27 -6.04 -20.56
C PRO A 222 4.85 -6.09 -19.13
N PHE A 223 5.92 -5.33 -18.86
CA PHE A 223 6.74 -5.41 -17.65
C PHE A 223 5.91 -5.29 -16.36
N GLU A 224 5.03 -4.30 -16.28
CA GLU A 224 4.24 -3.99 -15.09
C GLU A 224 3.28 -5.10 -14.69
N ILE A 225 2.50 -5.58 -15.65
CA ILE A 225 1.54 -6.64 -15.40
C ILE A 225 2.24 -7.99 -15.21
N LEU A 226 3.38 -8.20 -15.89
CA LEU A 226 4.20 -9.40 -15.73
C LEU A 226 4.68 -9.57 -14.29
N LYS A 227 5.32 -8.53 -13.73
CA LYS A 227 5.78 -8.59 -12.33
C LYS A 227 4.61 -8.72 -11.35
N HIS A 228 3.51 -8.00 -11.59
CA HIS A 228 2.31 -8.06 -10.75
C HIS A 228 1.73 -9.48 -10.65
N GLU A 229 1.47 -10.11 -11.79
CA GLU A 229 0.87 -11.45 -11.81
C GLU A 229 1.85 -12.51 -11.32
N PHE A 230 3.14 -12.41 -11.67
CA PHE A 230 4.14 -13.34 -11.14
C PHE A 230 4.25 -13.23 -9.61
N ASN A 231 4.10 -12.04 -9.05
CA ASN A 231 4.14 -11.82 -7.61
C ASN A 231 2.97 -12.48 -6.87
N HIS A 232 1.83 -12.76 -7.53
CA HIS A 232 0.80 -13.61 -6.91
C HIS A 232 1.40 -14.95 -6.48
N LEU A 233 2.22 -15.60 -7.31
CA LEU A 233 2.83 -16.89 -6.99
C LEU A 233 3.78 -16.86 -5.77
N LEU A 234 4.25 -15.68 -5.39
CA LEU A 234 5.12 -15.46 -4.24
C LEU A 234 4.32 -15.04 -2.98
N LEU A 235 3.44 -14.05 -3.13
CA LEU A 235 2.80 -13.36 -2.00
C LEU A 235 1.46 -13.97 -1.59
N GLY A 236 0.63 -14.38 -2.54
CA GLY A 236 -0.75 -14.80 -2.29
C GLY A 236 -1.73 -14.33 -3.37
N GLY A 237 -3.03 -14.56 -3.14
CA GLY A 237 -4.09 -14.21 -4.10
C GLY A 237 -4.45 -12.73 -4.14
N ASN A 238 -5.58 -12.40 -4.78
CA ASN A 238 -6.08 -11.03 -4.98
C ASN A 238 -6.24 -10.21 -3.70
N ASN A 239 -6.34 -10.87 -2.55
CA ASN A 239 -6.39 -10.18 -1.28
C ASN A 239 -5.07 -9.48 -0.90
N PHE A 240 -3.96 -9.77 -1.59
CA PHE A 240 -2.69 -9.07 -1.38
C PHE A 240 -2.54 -7.81 -2.25
N HIS A 241 -3.52 -7.49 -3.10
CA HIS A 241 -3.50 -6.24 -3.85
C HIS A 241 -3.38 -5.04 -2.92
N SER A 242 -2.36 -4.23 -3.16
CA SER A 242 -2.03 -3.04 -2.38
C SER A 242 -1.09 -2.14 -3.19
N GLY A 243 -0.84 -0.91 -2.75
CA GLY A 243 0.12 -0.03 -3.44
C GLY A 243 -0.22 0.26 -4.90
N GLY A 244 -1.50 0.45 -5.25
CA GLY A 244 -1.94 0.72 -6.63
C GLY A 244 -2.33 -0.49 -7.48
N GLY A 245 -2.44 -1.69 -6.90
CA GLY A 245 -2.86 -2.90 -7.61
C GLY A 245 -4.31 -3.32 -7.45
N ASN A 246 -5.08 -2.63 -6.62
CA ASN A 246 -6.39 -3.10 -6.24
C ASN A 246 -7.51 -2.61 -7.18
N ALA A 247 -8.66 -3.27 -7.10
CA ALA A 247 -9.84 -2.97 -7.90
C ALA A 247 -11.10 -2.85 -7.03
N ALA A 248 -12.10 -2.11 -7.52
CA ALA A 248 -13.29 -1.73 -6.74
C ALA A 248 -14.13 -2.93 -6.26
N GLN A 249 -14.04 -4.07 -6.94
CA GLN A 249 -14.78 -5.29 -6.60
C GLN A 249 -14.18 -6.11 -5.44
N PHE A 250 -12.93 -5.86 -5.05
CA PHE A 250 -12.26 -6.64 -4.01
C PHE A 250 -12.55 -6.10 -2.62
N GLU A 251 -12.53 -6.94 -1.59
CA GLU A 251 -12.62 -6.47 -0.21
C GLU A 251 -11.36 -5.67 0.16
N SER A 252 -11.55 -4.44 0.67
CA SER A 252 -10.47 -3.51 1.02
C SER A 252 -10.58 -2.99 2.45
N THR A 253 -9.44 -2.60 3.00
CA THR A 253 -9.30 -2.03 4.35
C THR A 253 -9.81 -0.58 4.45
N PHE A 254 -9.75 0.17 3.35
CA PHE A 254 -10.17 1.57 3.27
C PHE A 254 -11.34 1.75 2.30
N LEU A 255 -12.07 2.84 2.51
CA LEU A 255 -13.15 3.27 1.62
C LEU A 255 -12.63 3.64 0.22
N PRO A 256 -11.66 4.57 0.06
CA PRO A 256 -11.02 4.80 -1.24
C PRO A 256 -10.06 3.68 -1.61
N LEU A 257 -9.93 3.41 -2.91
CA LEU A 257 -8.85 2.60 -3.47
C LEU A 257 -7.51 3.31 -3.24
N GLN A 258 -6.47 2.53 -2.95
CA GLN A 258 -5.14 3.06 -2.65
C GLN A 258 -4.21 2.94 -3.86
N GLY A 259 -3.55 4.04 -4.21
CA GLY A 259 -2.32 4.06 -5.01
C GLY A 259 -1.11 3.69 -4.14
N GLY A 260 0.06 4.28 -4.41
CA GLY A 260 1.30 4.00 -3.68
C GLY A 260 2.21 3.03 -4.41
N TRP A 261 3.01 2.25 -3.67
CA TRP A 261 3.93 1.28 -4.26
C TRP A 261 3.93 -0.01 -3.45
N SER A 262 3.97 -1.13 -4.16
CA SER A 262 4.20 -2.46 -3.60
C SER A 262 4.57 -3.44 -4.71
N MET A 263 4.99 -4.65 -4.35
CA MET A 263 5.11 -5.77 -5.31
C MET A 263 3.78 -6.11 -5.98
N MET A 264 2.67 -5.95 -5.27
CA MET A 264 1.32 -6.16 -5.80
C MET A 264 0.74 -4.90 -6.45
N GLY A 265 1.53 -3.84 -6.63
CA GLY A 265 1.14 -2.67 -7.40
C GLY A 265 0.92 -3.01 -8.87
N ALA A 266 0.00 -2.32 -9.54
CA ALA A 266 -0.27 -2.44 -10.98
C ALA A 266 -0.29 -1.05 -11.62
N SER A 267 -1.18 -0.82 -12.58
CA SER A 267 -1.37 0.45 -13.29
C SER A 267 -1.65 1.65 -12.37
N GLY A 268 -2.10 1.43 -11.12
CA GLY A 268 -2.35 2.45 -10.11
C GLY A 268 -1.14 2.86 -9.27
N SER A 269 0.04 2.28 -9.50
CA SER A 269 1.22 2.50 -8.66
C SER A 269 1.88 3.84 -8.94
N SER A 270 2.47 4.45 -7.91
CA SER A 270 3.33 5.63 -8.02
C SER A 270 4.79 5.27 -8.25
N LEU A 271 5.38 4.34 -7.48
CA LEU A 271 6.72 3.78 -7.75
C LEU A 271 6.64 2.37 -8.32
N LEU A 272 7.64 1.98 -9.12
CA LEU A 272 7.72 0.64 -9.74
C LEU A 272 8.37 -0.44 -8.86
N THR A 273 8.94 -0.05 -7.72
CA THR A 273 9.68 -0.91 -6.78
C THR A 273 8.77 -1.53 -5.70
N CYS A 274 9.34 -2.41 -4.87
CA CYS A 274 8.67 -2.98 -3.70
C CYS A 274 8.61 -1.98 -2.53
N SER A 275 7.75 -2.22 -1.55
CA SER A 275 7.78 -1.55 -0.25
C SER A 275 8.64 -2.31 0.77
N ALA A 276 9.00 -1.67 1.89
CA ALA A 276 9.67 -2.31 3.01
C ALA A 276 8.82 -3.42 3.63
N TRP A 277 7.49 -3.28 3.62
CA TRP A 277 6.56 -4.33 4.04
C TRP A 277 6.70 -5.58 3.15
N ASP A 278 6.80 -5.40 1.82
CA ASP A 278 6.97 -6.54 0.91
C ASP A 278 8.27 -7.31 1.19
N ARG A 279 9.38 -6.58 1.39
CA ARG A 279 10.69 -7.17 1.74
C ARG A 279 10.64 -7.91 3.07
N ASP A 280 10.08 -7.27 4.10
CA ASP A 280 9.90 -7.89 5.40
C ASP A 280 9.10 -9.18 5.26
N ARG A 281 7.94 -9.12 4.58
CA ARG A 281 7.04 -10.25 4.35
C ARG A 281 7.72 -11.43 3.67
N MET A 282 8.56 -11.17 2.67
CA MET A 282 9.32 -12.19 1.92
C MET A 282 10.62 -12.62 2.62
N GLY A 283 10.99 -12.03 3.76
CA GLY A 283 12.25 -12.35 4.43
C GLY A 283 13.49 -11.88 3.65
N TRP A 284 13.34 -10.86 2.81
CA TRP A 284 14.43 -10.31 2.01
C TRP A 284 15.25 -9.31 2.82
N MET A 285 16.35 -9.81 3.35
CA MET A 285 17.33 -9.04 4.12
C MET A 285 18.74 -9.28 3.59
N PRO A 286 19.65 -8.29 3.66
CA PRO A 286 21.04 -8.50 3.23
C PRO A 286 21.75 -9.59 4.01
N GLU A 287 22.81 -10.13 3.43
CA GLU A 287 23.63 -11.14 4.10
C GLU A 287 24.21 -10.62 5.41
N GLY A 288 24.16 -11.45 6.45
CA GLY A 288 24.62 -11.10 7.80
C GLY A 288 23.74 -10.09 8.55
N ALA A 289 22.56 -9.72 8.04
CA ALA A 289 21.61 -8.89 8.78
C ALA A 289 21.21 -9.59 10.10
N VAL A 290 21.24 -8.83 11.20
CA VAL A 290 20.92 -9.31 12.55
C VAL A 290 19.48 -8.95 12.90
N HIS A 291 18.99 -7.82 12.38
CA HIS A 291 17.64 -7.35 12.63
C HIS A 291 16.73 -7.52 11.41
N ARG A 292 15.48 -7.95 11.68
CA ARG A 292 14.42 -8.15 10.68
C ARG A 292 14.14 -6.86 9.91
N ILE A 293 13.98 -5.77 10.65
CA ILE A 293 13.86 -4.40 10.15
C ILE A 293 15.02 -3.63 10.76
N ARG A 294 15.78 -2.91 9.92
CA ARG A 294 17.06 -2.36 10.34
C ARG A 294 17.30 -0.96 9.82
N ALA A 295 18.13 -0.25 10.57
CA ALA A 295 18.73 1.03 10.20
C ALA A 295 20.18 1.08 10.71
N ARG A 296 20.85 2.22 10.57
CA ARG A 296 22.17 2.47 11.17
C ARG A 296 22.08 3.47 12.31
N SER A 297 22.89 3.26 13.35
CA SER A 297 23.21 4.28 14.35
C SER A 297 24.09 5.37 13.74
N LEU A 298 24.27 6.49 14.45
CA LEU A 298 25.20 7.55 14.02
C LEU A 298 26.65 7.07 13.82
N GLN A 299 27.04 5.99 14.48
CA GLN A 299 28.36 5.35 14.38
C GLN A 299 28.43 4.31 13.25
N GLY A 300 27.33 4.09 12.51
CA GLY A 300 27.26 3.14 11.40
C GLY A 300 26.92 1.70 11.81
N ALA A 301 26.75 1.41 13.11
CA ALA A 301 26.35 0.08 13.56
C ALA A 301 24.90 -0.22 13.18
N GLU A 302 24.60 -1.48 12.83
CA GLU A 302 23.21 -1.95 12.64
C GLU A 302 22.42 -1.84 13.95
N ILE A 303 21.16 -1.43 13.86
CA ILE A 303 20.24 -1.35 15.00
C ILE A 303 18.84 -1.82 14.58
N ASN A 304 18.08 -2.33 15.56
CA ASN A 304 16.68 -2.69 15.36
C ASN A 304 15.88 -1.42 15.01
N ALA A 305 15.09 -1.53 13.94
CA ALA A 305 14.25 -0.45 13.44
C ALA A 305 12.77 -0.82 13.37
N ASP A 306 12.37 -1.93 14.01
CA ASP A 306 10.98 -2.17 14.44
C ASP A 306 10.76 -1.53 15.81
N LEU A 307 10.10 -0.38 15.84
CA LEU A 307 10.05 0.55 16.97
C LEU A 307 8.67 0.57 17.62
N ASP A 308 8.65 0.50 18.95
CA ASP A 308 7.54 0.93 19.79
C ASP A 308 7.94 2.17 20.60
N PRO A 309 7.65 3.40 20.11
CA PRO A 309 8.06 4.62 20.79
C PRO A 309 7.46 4.78 22.18
N ILE A 310 6.32 4.15 22.47
CA ILE A 310 5.70 4.20 23.81
C ILE A 310 6.43 3.26 24.78
N ALA A 311 7.04 2.18 24.27
CA ALA A 311 7.97 1.34 25.04
C ALA A 311 9.35 1.98 25.24
N GLY A 312 9.64 3.10 24.55
CA GLY A 312 10.89 3.86 24.69
C GLY A 312 11.79 3.83 23.46
N ASP A 313 11.39 3.14 22.39
CA ASP A 313 12.17 3.00 21.15
C ASP A 313 12.19 4.32 20.36
N THR A 314 13.04 5.24 20.81
CA THR A 314 13.23 6.58 20.27
C THR A 314 14.71 6.84 20.05
N GLY A 315 15.05 7.80 19.19
CA GLY A 315 16.45 8.10 18.92
C GLY A 315 16.69 8.72 17.56
N VAL A 316 17.96 8.70 17.15
CA VAL A 316 18.41 9.14 15.84
C VAL A 316 18.90 7.93 15.06
N PHE A 317 18.35 7.77 13.86
CA PHE A 317 18.60 6.66 12.95
C PHE A 317 19.13 7.22 11.63
N ILE A 318 19.94 6.43 10.94
CA ILE A 318 20.37 6.70 9.58
C ILE A 318 19.68 5.66 8.68
N LEU A 319 18.94 6.15 7.70
CA LEU A 319 18.37 5.37 6.61
C LEU A 319 19.21 5.60 5.36
N ARG A 320 19.95 4.58 4.95
CA ARG A 320 20.60 4.54 3.62
C ARG A 320 19.53 4.34 2.55
N ASP A 321 19.91 4.42 1.27
CA ASP A 321 18.99 4.17 0.16
C ASP A 321 18.30 2.81 0.33
N PHE A 322 16.97 2.81 0.40
CA PHE A 322 16.17 1.62 0.66
C PHE A 322 16.47 0.57 -0.40
N VAL A 323 16.43 0.93 -1.67
CA VAL A 323 16.57 -0.03 -2.78
C VAL A 323 17.89 -0.79 -2.72
N THR A 324 19.00 -0.12 -2.46
CA THR A 324 20.32 -0.79 -2.40
C THR A 324 20.68 -1.38 -1.05
N SER A 325 20.10 -0.89 0.06
CA SER A 325 20.56 -1.23 1.41
C SER A 325 19.58 -2.07 2.24
N GLY A 326 18.29 -2.01 1.90
CA GLY A 326 17.19 -2.59 2.67
C GLY A 326 16.85 -1.87 3.97
N ASP A 327 17.50 -0.73 4.28
CA ASP A 327 17.26 -0.03 5.54
C ASP A 327 15.88 0.67 5.52
N ALA A 328 15.12 0.52 6.61
CA ALA A 328 13.79 1.12 6.80
C ALA A 328 13.50 1.30 8.29
N LEU A 329 12.57 2.19 8.64
CA LEU A 329 11.95 2.19 9.97
C LEU A 329 10.52 1.67 9.89
N ARG A 330 10.08 1.01 10.97
CA ARG A 330 8.69 0.67 11.21
C ARG A 330 8.30 1.12 12.61
N ILE A 331 7.23 1.88 12.73
CA ILE A 331 6.78 2.47 13.99
C ILE A 331 5.37 1.98 14.31
N ARG A 332 5.20 1.28 15.44
CA ARG A 332 3.89 0.83 15.90
C ARG A 332 3.01 2.02 16.33
N MET A 333 1.77 2.06 15.84
CA MET A 333 0.78 3.06 16.25
C MET A 333 0.16 2.67 17.60
N PRO A 334 0.21 3.54 18.61
CA PRO A 334 -0.24 3.19 19.96
C PRO A 334 -1.74 3.38 20.17
N PHE A 335 -2.24 2.86 21.30
CA PHE A 335 -3.61 3.05 21.82
C PHE A 335 -4.75 2.50 20.96
N ILE A 336 -4.44 1.74 19.90
CA ILE A 336 -5.44 1.01 19.13
C ILE A 336 -5.84 -0.24 19.94
N PRO A 337 -7.14 -0.44 20.28
CA PRO A 337 -7.59 -1.63 21.00
C PRO A 337 -7.20 -2.93 20.27
N GLU A 338 -6.90 -3.99 21.02
CA GLU A 338 -6.37 -5.25 20.48
C GLU A 338 -7.35 -5.96 19.51
N ASP A 339 -8.65 -5.78 19.70
CA ASP A 339 -9.71 -6.32 18.84
C ASP A 339 -9.94 -5.46 17.57
N ARG A 340 -9.06 -4.48 17.31
CA ARG A 340 -9.05 -3.65 16.11
C ARG A 340 -7.78 -3.89 15.32
N ALA A 341 -7.87 -3.62 14.01
CA ALA A 341 -6.74 -3.72 13.11
C ALA A 341 -5.60 -2.77 13.56
N GLN A 342 -4.53 -3.36 14.07
CA GLN A 342 -3.31 -2.67 14.50
C GLN A 342 -2.64 -1.99 13.30
N GLN A 343 -1.84 -0.95 13.54
CA GLN A 343 -1.25 -0.14 12.47
C GLN A 343 0.23 0.18 12.71
N TRP A 344 0.97 0.34 11.62
CA TRP A 344 2.40 0.66 11.64
C TRP A 344 2.76 1.65 10.54
N LEU A 345 3.54 2.67 10.88
CA LEU A 345 4.11 3.61 9.91
C LEU A 345 5.46 3.06 9.41
N TRP A 346 5.58 2.83 8.12
CA TRP A 346 6.83 2.48 7.44
C TRP A 346 7.48 3.73 6.85
N ILE A 347 8.81 3.78 6.94
CA ILE A 347 9.63 4.88 6.43
C ILE A 347 10.81 4.34 5.62
N GLU A 348 10.88 4.77 4.37
CA GLU A 348 11.88 4.36 3.38
C GLU A 348 12.59 5.61 2.85
N ASN A 349 13.92 5.54 2.67
CA ASN A 349 14.67 6.60 1.99
C ASN A 349 14.94 6.18 0.55
N HIS A 350 14.36 6.87 -0.43
CA HIS A 350 14.58 6.57 -1.85
C HIS A 350 15.51 7.60 -2.47
N GLN A 351 16.47 7.15 -3.28
CA GLN A 351 17.42 8.03 -3.98
C GLN A 351 17.16 8.16 -5.48
N GLY A 352 16.38 7.25 -6.06
CA GLY A 352 15.99 7.28 -7.44
C GLY A 352 16.96 6.65 -8.40
N SER A 353 16.41 6.22 -9.54
CA SER A 353 17.09 5.44 -10.57
C SER A 353 18.35 6.12 -11.10
N GLN A 354 18.37 7.44 -11.16
CA GLN A 354 19.54 8.21 -11.58
C GLN A 354 20.71 8.13 -10.58
N ARG A 355 20.43 7.90 -9.29
CA ARG A 355 21.45 7.84 -8.23
C ARG A 355 21.85 6.43 -7.84
N ASN A 356 20.90 5.51 -7.78
CA ASN A 356 21.17 4.11 -7.38
C ASN A 356 21.25 3.14 -8.57
N GLY A 357 20.91 3.56 -9.79
CA GLY A 357 20.98 2.73 -10.98
C GLY A 357 19.93 1.62 -11.05
N SER A 358 18.95 1.59 -10.14
CA SER A 358 17.83 0.65 -10.20
C SER A 358 16.80 1.13 -11.22
N PRO A 359 16.37 0.30 -12.19
CA PRO A 359 15.41 0.73 -13.19
C PRO A 359 14.00 0.95 -12.62
N THR A 360 13.71 0.49 -11.41
CA THR A 360 12.37 0.58 -10.81
C THR A 360 12.24 1.57 -9.65
N ASP A 361 13.34 2.20 -9.22
CA ASP A 361 13.29 3.28 -8.24
C ASP A 361 12.97 4.62 -8.91
N ARG A 362 11.77 4.74 -9.46
CA ARG A 362 11.32 5.90 -10.22
C ARG A 362 9.81 5.98 -10.19
N PHE A 363 9.25 7.14 -10.51
CA PHE A 363 7.81 7.20 -10.73
C PHE A 363 7.41 6.39 -11.96
N HIS A 364 6.22 5.80 -11.91
CA HIS A 364 5.71 4.83 -12.88
C HIS A 364 5.93 5.26 -14.34
N TRP A 365 5.53 6.49 -14.65
CA TRP A 365 5.55 7.01 -16.02
C TRP A 365 6.75 7.92 -16.31
N GLU A 366 7.72 7.96 -15.38
CA GLU A 366 8.96 8.73 -15.52
C GLU A 366 9.79 8.22 -16.72
N GLY A 367 10.24 9.15 -17.56
CA GLY A 367 11.06 8.85 -18.74
C GLY A 367 10.28 8.27 -19.94
N ILE A 368 9.06 7.78 -19.73
CA ILE A 368 8.13 7.38 -20.81
C ILE A 368 7.36 8.61 -21.31
N ASN A 369 6.92 9.48 -20.39
CA ASN A 369 6.17 10.69 -20.72
C ASN A 369 6.90 11.95 -20.23
N THR A 370 7.13 12.91 -21.12
CA THR A 370 7.84 14.17 -20.80
C THR A 370 7.06 15.10 -19.87
N CYS A 371 5.76 14.86 -19.70
CA CYS A 371 4.90 15.61 -18.80
C CYS A 371 5.00 15.17 -17.34
N VAL A 372 5.58 14.01 -17.05
CA VAL A 372 5.71 13.46 -15.69
C VAL A 372 6.97 14.02 -15.06
N THR A 373 6.79 14.68 -13.92
CA THR A 373 7.94 15.16 -13.13
C THR A 373 8.63 13.95 -12.49
N GLY A 374 9.92 13.73 -12.79
CA GLY A 374 10.67 12.60 -12.24
C GLY A 374 10.83 12.64 -10.72
N MET A 375 11.10 11.48 -10.13
CA MET A 375 11.26 11.32 -8.68
C MET A 375 12.45 12.12 -8.15
N GLU A 376 12.28 12.72 -6.98
CA GLU A 376 13.37 13.35 -6.22
C GLU A 376 13.66 12.57 -4.94
N PRO A 377 14.94 12.52 -4.50
CA PRO A 377 15.32 11.84 -3.27
C PRO A 377 14.59 12.36 -2.03
N GLY A 378 14.20 11.47 -1.12
CA GLY A 378 13.49 11.84 0.11
C GLY A 378 12.95 10.64 0.88
N LEU A 379 12.25 10.93 1.97
CA LEU A 379 11.54 9.89 2.72
C LEU A 379 10.15 9.66 2.12
N PHE A 380 9.85 8.40 1.89
CA PHE A 380 8.55 7.89 1.46
C PHE A 380 7.96 7.06 2.60
N MET A 381 6.66 7.20 2.83
CA MET A 381 6.01 6.61 3.99
C MET A 381 4.67 5.97 3.64
N THR A 382 4.36 4.85 4.29
CA THR A 382 3.07 4.16 4.20
C THR A 382 2.58 3.77 5.60
N MET A 383 1.26 3.83 5.81
CA MET A 383 0.61 3.24 6.96
C MET A 383 0.14 1.83 6.59
N GLN A 384 0.71 0.82 7.25
CA GLN A 384 0.24 -0.56 7.24
C GLN A 384 -0.94 -0.70 8.20
N VAL A 385 -1.99 -1.40 7.78
CA VAL A 385 -3.13 -1.78 8.63
C VAL A 385 -3.30 -3.30 8.65
N GLY A 386 -3.21 -3.89 9.83
CA GLY A 386 -3.22 -5.35 9.98
C GLY A 386 -2.07 -6.00 9.22
N ARG A 387 -2.30 -7.20 8.68
CA ARG A 387 -1.33 -7.95 7.85
C ARG A 387 0.04 -8.19 8.51
N GLU A 388 0.07 -8.27 9.83
CA GLU A 388 1.30 -8.57 10.58
C GLU A 388 1.58 -10.07 10.74
N GLU A 389 0.54 -10.90 10.64
CA GLU A 389 0.67 -12.35 10.79
C GLU A 389 1.53 -12.94 9.66
N ARG A 390 2.79 -13.26 9.96
CA ARG A 390 3.73 -13.90 9.04
C ARG A 390 3.90 -15.39 9.29
N VAL A 391 3.33 -15.88 10.38
CA VAL A 391 3.46 -17.26 10.85
C VAL A 391 2.07 -17.81 11.19
N GLY A 392 1.76 -19.03 10.74
CA GLY A 392 0.49 -19.72 11.03
C GLY A 392 -0.39 -19.99 9.81
N ALA A 393 -1.54 -20.63 10.03
CA ALA A 393 -2.40 -21.14 8.96
C ALA A 393 -3.18 -20.06 8.18
N SER A 394 -3.34 -18.87 8.76
CA SER A 394 -4.16 -17.78 8.21
C SER A 394 -3.35 -16.70 7.48
N ILE A 395 -2.04 -16.89 7.33
CA ILE A 395 -1.13 -15.83 6.86
C ILE A 395 -1.46 -15.34 5.44
N TYR A 396 -2.13 -16.14 4.61
CA TYR A 396 -2.53 -15.77 3.24
C TYR A 396 -3.97 -15.22 3.15
N GLY A 397 -4.69 -15.05 4.27
CA GLY A 397 -6.04 -14.49 4.33
C GLY A 397 -6.08 -12.98 4.63
N GLY A 398 -7.28 -12.40 4.73
CA GLY A 398 -7.51 -10.97 5.03
C GLY A 398 -7.87 -10.13 3.79
N PRO A 399 -8.14 -8.82 3.91
CA PRO A 399 -8.53 -7.94 2.80
C PRO A 399 -7.34 -7.23 2.12
N ALA A 400 -7.59 -6.66 0.93
CA ALA A 400 -6.67 -5.84 0.16
C ALA A 400 -6.53 -4.41 0.71
N ASP A 401 -5.72 -3.58 0.04
CA ASP A 401 -5.48 -2.16 0.35
C ASP A 401 -5.05 -1.90 1.81
N TYR A 402 -4.16 -2.71 2.35
CA TYR A 402 -3.66 -2.55 3.73
C TYR A 402 -2.44 -1.63 3.83
N LEU A 403 -1.95 -1.09 2.71
CA LEU A 403 -0.89 -0.08 2.66
C LEU A 403 -1.49 1.23 2.13
N ARG A 404 -1.53 2.26 2.96
CA ARG A 404 -2.01 3.60 2.60
C ARG A 404 -0.85 4.60 2.61
N PRO A 405 -0.53 5.28 1.50
CA PRO A 405 0.52 6.29 1.46
C PRO A 405 0.31 7.42 2.47
N VAL A 406 1.41 7.90 3.04
CA VAL A 406 1.48 9.09 3.91
C VAL A 406 2.31 10.14 3.18
N LEU A 407 1.64 11.07 2.51
CA LEU A 407 2.29 12.03 1.61
C LEU A 407 2.70 13.29 2.34
N ALA A 408 3.90 13.80 2.04
CA ALA A 408 4.43 15.04 2.61
C ALA A 408 3.56 16.27 2.37
N ASN A 409 2.79 16.30 1.29
CA ASN A 409 1.88 17.40 0.99
C ASN A 409 0.53 17.32 1.72
N GLY A 410 0.26 16.25 2.48
CA GLY A 410 -0.83 16.18 3.45
C GLY A 410 -2.19 15.75 2.93
N ASN A 411 -3.16 15.75 3.85
CA ASN A 411 -4.52 15.28 3.67
C ASN A 411 -5.51 16.44 3.66
N TYR A 412 -6.53 16.35 2.81
CA TYR A 412 -7.51 17.42 2.59
C TYR A 412 -8.92 16.88 2.36
N ASP A 413 -9.91 17.69 2.73
CA ASP A 413 -11.28 17.54 2.27
C ASP A 413 -11.37 17.99 0.79
N LEU A 414 -10.91 17.11 -0.11
CA LEU A 414 -10.92 17.35 -1.55
C LEU A 414 -12.36 17.50 -2.07
N TYR A 415 -12.55 18.34 -3.09
CA TYR A 415 -13.83 18.44 -3.79
C TYR A 415 -13.63 18.67 -5.28
N LEU A 416 -14.60 18.21 -6.07
CA LEU A 416 -14.60 18.32 -7.53
C LEU A 416 -15.25 19.64 -7.95
N ARG A 417 -14.63 20.36 -8.90
CA ARG A 417 -15.16 21.64 -9.42
C ARG A 417 -16.29 21.44 -10.46
N GLY A 418 -16.42 20.23 -11.00
CA GLY A 418 -17.46 19.82 -11.94
C GLY A 418 -17.15 20.09 -13.41
N ASP A 419 -16.16 20.91 -13.71
CA ASP A 419 -15.60 21.09 -15.06
C ASP A 419 -14.38 20.20 -15.29
N THR A 420 -13.98 20.09 -16.57
CA THR A 420 -12.87 19.23 -17.01
C THR A 420 -11.83 20.03 -17.79
N LEU A 421 -10.60 19.52 -17.80
CA LEU A 421 -9.54 19.97 -18.68
C LEU A 421 -8.98 18.77 -19.41
N ARG A 422 -8.64 18.94 -20.69
CA ARG A 422 -7.87 17.93 -21.42
C ARG A 422 -6.48 17.85 -20.79
N ASN A 423 -6.22 16.79 -20.03
CA ASN A 423 -4.91 16.49 -19.48
C ASN A 423 -4.20 15.52 -20.44
N SER A 424 -3.15 15.99 -21.11
CA SER A 424 -2.31 15.15 -21.98
C SER A 424 -1.48 14.13 -21.21
N CYS A 425 -1.36 14.27 -19.89
CA CYS A 425 -0.44 13.49 -19.07
C CYS A 425 -1.11 12.32 -18.35
N PRO A 426 -0.58 11.08 -18.44
CA PRO A 426 0.23 10.53 -19.53
C PRO A 426 -0.64 10.01 -20.69
N PHE A 427 -1.97 9.95 -20.53
CA PHE A 427 -2.85 9.21 -21.45
C PHE A 427 -3.73 10.07 -22.36
N GLY A 428 -3.75 11.39 -22.19
CA GLY A 428 -4.53 12.28 -23.07
C GLY A 428 -6.05 12.19 -22.91
N THR A 429 -6.56 12.40 -21.70
CA THR A 429 -8.01 12.33 -21.40
C THR A 429 -8.54 13.63 -20.79
N ASN A 430 -9.86 13.84 -20.87
CA ASN A 430 -10.50 14.91 -20.10
C ASN A 430 -10.54 14.49 -18.63
N SER A 431 -9.87 15.26 -17.79
CA SER A 431 -9.78 15.03 -16.35
C SER A 431 -10.58 16.10 -15.60
N MET A 432 -11.35 15.66 -14.60
CA MET A 432 -12.04 16.59 -13.70
C MET A 432 -11.04 17.30 -12.79
N TYR A 433 -11.33 18.57 -12.51
CA TYR A 433 -10.61 19.31 -11.50
C TYR A 433 -10.97 18.85 -10.10
N PHE A 434 -9.95 18.64 -9.28
CA PHE A 434 -10.10 18.64 -7.85
C PHE A 434 -9.44 19.86 -7.24
N VAL A 435 -10.04 20.37 -6.17
CA VAL A 435 -9.51 21.52 -5.45
C VAL A 435 -8.85 21.05 -4.17
N ARG A 436 -7.60 21.47 -3.99
CA ARG A 436 -6.87 21.37 -2.73
C ARG A 436 -6.80 22.76 -2.12
N ASP A 437 -7.66 23.02 -1.13
CA ASP A 437 -7.66 24.28 -0.38
C ASP A 437 -6.96 24.08 0.97
N THR A 438 -5.97 24.90 1.27
CA THR A 438 -5.33 24.98 2.60
C THR A 438 -6.32 25.11 3.75
N LYS A 439 -7.46 25.78 3.56
CA LYS A 439 -8.53 25.90 4.58
C LYS A 439 -9.31 24.60 4.79
N ALA A 440 -9.26 23.71 3.82
CA ALA A 440 -9.85 22.38 3.83
C ALA A 440 -8.84 21.31 4.24
N ALA A 441 -7.66 21.68 4.76
CA ALA A 441 -6.74 20.74 5.37
C ALA A 441 -7.47 19.88 6.42
N ASN A 442 -7.27 18.58 6.31
CA ASN A 442 -7.89 17.58 7.18
C ASN A 442 -6.86 16.47 7.45
N PRO A 443 -5.87 16.73 8.32
CA PRO A 443 -4.75 15.83 8.56
C PRO A 443 -5.14 14.44 9.08
N LEU A 444 -6.33 14.27 9.67
CA LEU A 444 -6.74 13.02 10.32
C LEU A 444 -7.56 12.09 9.42
N THR A 445 -8.50 12.62 8.63
CA THR A 445 -9.39 11.80 7.79
C THR A 445 -9.50 12.26 6.35
N GLY A 446 -8.77 13.31 5.95
CA GLY A 446 -8.80 13.82 4.58
C GLY A 446 -8.27 12.79 3.57
N PHE A 447 -8.61 13.04 2.30
CA PHE A 447 -8.03 12.33 1.17
C PHE A 447 -6.61 12.82 0.88
N GLN A 448 -5.77 11.93 0.34
CA GLN A 448 -4.45 12.25 -0.22
C GLN A 448 -4.43 12.00 -1.74
N GLU A 449 -3.45 12.58 -2.43
CA GLU A 449 -3.45 12.68 -3.91
C GLU A 449 -3.13 11.37 -4.65
N GLN A 450 -2.61 10.36 -3.96
CA GLN A 450 -2.43 8.97 -4.41
C GLN A 450 -3.58 8.04 -3.99
N GLU A 451 -4.75 8.56 -3.62
CA GLU A 451 -5.97 7.74 -3.49
C GLU A 451 -6.82 7.85 -4.75
N LEU A 452 -7.81 6.96 -4.90
CA LEU A 452 -8.95 7.21 -5.77
C LEU A 452 -10.15 7.57 -4.88
N PRO A 453 -10.39 8.87 -4.60
CA PRO A 453 -11.52 9.31 -3.79
C PRO A 453 -12.86 8.86 -4.35
N VAL A 454 -13.78 8.55 -3.44
CA VAL A 454 -15.15 8.15 -3.75
C VAL A 454 -16.13 9.20 -3.27
N TYR A 455 -17.18 9.41 -4.06
CA TYR A 455 -18.29 10.32 -3.76
C TYR A 455 -19.58 9.65 -4.23
N ASP A 456 -20.71 10.04 -3.65
CA ASP A 456 -22.04 9.68 -4.14
C ASP A 456 -22.30 10.48 -5.42
N ARG A 457 -21.96 9.90 -6.57
CA ARG A 457 -21.96 10.58 -7.86
C ARG A 457 -23.29 10.43 -8.59
N ASP A 458 -24.01 9.36 -8.32
CA ASP A 458 -25.37 9.15 -8.86
C ASP A 458 -26.47 9.76 -7.97
N GLY A 459 -26.13 10.17 -6.73
CA GLY A 459 -27.04 10.86 -5.81
C GLY A 459 -28.02 9.93 -5.12
N ASP A 460 -27.72 8.62 -5.05
CA ASP A 460 -28.61 7.62 -4.47
C ASP A 460 -28.47 7.47 -2.94
N GLY A 461 -27.55 8.25 -2.34
CA GLY A 461 -27.30 8.21 -0.90
C GLY A 461 -26.39 7.08 -0.46
N LEU A 462 -25.68 6.41 -1.38
CA LEU A 462 -24.74 5.33 -1.13
C LEU A 462 -23.44 5.54 -1.92
N ILE A 463 -22.34 5.74 -1.20
CA ILE A 463 -21.00 5.75 -1.80
C ILE A 463 -20.59 4.33 -2.17
N LYS A 464 -20.31 4.11 -3.45
CA LYS A 464 -19.75 2.86 -3.97
C LYS A 464 -18.33 3.07 -4.45
N ARG A 465 -17.48 2.05 -4.31
CA ARG A 465 -16.10 2.13 -4.85
C ARG A 465 -16.05 2.18 -6.37
N SER A 466 -17.11 1.76 -7.06
CA SER A 466 -17.25 1.97 -8.52
C SER A 466 -17.39 3.45 -8.91
N GLU A 467 -17.73 4.33 -7.96
CA GLU A 467 -17.86 5.77 -8.19
C GLU A 467 -16.57 6.53 -7.91
N HIS A 468 -15.47 5.83 -7.68
CA HIS A 468 -14.18 6.45 -7.49
C HIS A 468 -13.81 7.33 -8.67
N TRP A 469 -12.92 8.28 -8.41
CA TRP A 469 -12.38 9.17 -9.42
C TRP A 469 -10.86 9.19 -9.32
N VAL A 470 -10.22 9.38 -10.48
CA VAL A 470 -8.75 9.42 -10.64
C VAL A 470 -8.26 10.87 -10.52
N PRO A 471 -7.40 11.20 -9.53
CA PRO A 471 -6.79 12.53 -9.38
C PRO A 471 -5.99 13.03 -10.57
N GLY A 472 -6.68 13.69 -11.51
CA GLY A 472 -6.13 14.10 -12.80
C GLY A 472 -5.60 15.53 -12.90
N VAL A 473 -6.33 16.53 -12.38
CA VAL A 473 -5.90 17.93 -12.46
C VAL A 473 -6.14 18.60 -11.11
N ARG A 474 -5.05 19.00 -10.46
CA ARG A 474 -5.10 19.76 -9.22
C ARG A 474 -5.35 21.22 -9.51
N SER A 475 -6.27 21.83 -8.75
CA SER A 475 -6.43 23.27 -8.68
C SER A 475 -6.04 23.73 -7.28
N GLU A 476 -4.97 24.48 -7.20
CA GLU A 476 -4.53 25.13 -5.96
C GLU A 476 -4.46 26.64 -6.20
N SER A 477 -5.15 27.42 -5.37
CA SER A 477 -5.29 28.88 -5.55
C SER A 477 -5.80 29.29 -6.95
N GLY A 478 -6.61 28.43 -7.58
CA GLY A 478 -7.21 28.66 -8.89
C GLY A 478 -6.31 28.36 -10.10
N LYS A 479 -5.08 27.87 -9.90
CA LYS A 479 -4.17 27.52 -10.99
C LYS A 479 -4.23 26.01 -11.30
N PRO A 480 -4.41 25.62 -12.57
CA PRO A 480 -4.38 24.22 -12.98
C PRO A 480 -2.97 23.66 -12.90
N ASP A 481 -2.85 22.43 -12.40
CA ASP A 481 -1.64 21.65 -12.36
C ASP A 481 -1.94 20.28 -12.99
N GLN A 482 -1.37 20.07 -14.19
CA GLN A 482 -1.73 19.02 -15.15
C GLN A 482 -0.72 17.87 -15.12
N ASP A 483 -0.41 17.41 -13.91
CA ASP A 483 0.35 16.19 -13.68
C ASP A 483 -0.65 15.13 -13.18
N LEU A 484 -0.61 13.89 -13.67
CA LEU A 484 -1.53 12.85 -13.19
C LEU A 484 -1.07 12.37 -11.81
N ILE A 485 -1.43 13.16 -10.80
CA ILE A 485 -0.78 13.19 -9.48
C ILE A 485 -0.84 11.85 -8.76
N LEU A 486 -1.86 11.03 -9.03
CA LEU A 486 -1.97 9.66 -8.50
C LEU A 486 -0.68 8.84 -8.68
N PHE A 487 0.07 9.08 -9.76
CA PHE A 487 1.27 8.31 -10.11
C PHE A 487 2.56 8.86 -9.50
N GLY A 488 2.45 9.76 -8.53
CA GLY A 488 3.59 10.27 -7.77
C GLY A 488 4.08 11.62 -8.24
N ARG A 489 4.52 12.43 -7.27
CA ARG A 489 5.17 13.73 -7.49
C ARG A 489 6.28 13.98 -6.48
N PRO A 490 7.26 14.83 -6.80
CA PRO A 490 8.31 15.18 -5.84
C PRO A 490 7.81 15.76 -4.52
N ASP A 491 6.68 16.51 -4.51
CA ASP A 491 6.09 17.06 -3.29
C ASP A 491 5.38 16.01 -2.42
N HIS A 492 5.33 14.74 -2.84
CA HIS A 492 4.86 13.63 -2.02
C HIS A 492 5.92 13.12 -1.04
N ALA A 493 7.21 13.34 -1.34
CA ALA A 493 8.33 12.92 -0.50
C ALA A 493 8.67 13.97 0.57
N PHE A 494 9.04 13.52 1.77
CA PHE A 494 9.57 14.40 2.81
C PHE A 494 11.03 14.74 2.48
N ARG A 495 11.34 16.03 2.37
CA ARG A 495 12.61 16.53 1.81
C ARG A 495 13.14 17.73 2.58
N MET A 496 14.45 17.93 2.52
CA MET A 496 15.10 19.10 3.13
C MET A 496 14.59 20.43 2.56
N ASN A 497 14.19 20.51 1.29
CA ASN A 497 13.60 21.74 0.72
C ASN A 497 12.07 21.79 0.79
N GLY A 498 11.42 20.87 1.51
CA GLY A 498 9.96 20.77 1.64
C GLY A 498 9.53 20.46 3.08
N VAL A 499 8.53 19.59 3.22
CA VAL A 499 8.09 19.10 4.53
C VAL A 499 9.11 18.10 5.07
N ARG A 500 9.52 18.30 6.32
CA ARG A 500 10.59 17.52 6.97
C ARG A 500 10.09 16.72 8.16
N SER A 501 8.85 16.88 8.58
CA SER A 501 8.37 16.30 9.83
C SER A 501 6.91 15.86 9.77
N ILE A 502 6.62 14.81 10.51
CA ILE A 502 5.28 14.34 10.80
C ILE A 502 5.12 14.17 12.31
N GLY A 503 4.01 14.67 12.85
CA GLY A 503 3.63 14.63 14.25
C GLY A 503 2.11 14.79 14.40
N MET A 504 1.58 14.74 15.62
CA MET A 504 0.11 14.80 15.78
C MET A 504 -0.50 16.13 15.32
N CYS A 505 0.28 17.21 15.37
CA CYS A 505 -0.11 18.57 14.99
C CYS A 505 0.44 19.00 13.62
N THR A 506 0.75 18.06 12.73
CA THR A 506 1.16 18.36 11.33
C THR A 506 0.11 17.88 10.33
N ASN A 507 0.27 18.26 9.06
CA ASN A 507 -0.46 17.68 7.94
C ASN A 507 0.53 17.09 6.93
N PRO A 508 0.61 15.75 6.77
CA PRO A 508 -0.22 14.72 7.41
C PRO A 508 0.08 14.57 8.91
N SER A 509 -0.79 13.88 9.66
CA SER A 509 -0.61 13.62 11.10
C SER A 509 0.05 12.25 11.35
N SER A 510 0.80 12.12 12.45
CA SER A 510 1.34 10.82 12.92
C SER A 510 0.29 9.94 13.62
N ALA A 511 -0.97 10.38 13.75
CA ALA A 511 -2.04 9.58 14.32
C ALA A 511 -2.37 8.35 13.44
N ASN A 512 -3.01 7.34 14.04
CA ASN A 512 -3.52 6.21 13.27
C ASN A 512 -4.62 6.65 12.28
N MET A 513 -4.92 5.81 11.32
CA MET A 513 -5.95 6.05 10.31
C MET A 513 -7.27 5.37 10.70
N LEU A 514 -8.39 5.94 10.24
CA LEU A 514 -9.67 5.24 10.26
C LEU A 514 -9.68 4.15 9.19
N THR A 515 -10.36 3.05 9.48
CA THR A 515 -10.54 1.94 8.52
C THR A 515 -12.03 1.69 8.29
N LEU A 516 -12.35 1.19 7.09
CA LEU A 516 -13.69 0.75 6.73
C LEU A 516 -13.56 -0.44 5.79
N PHE A 517 -13.60 -1.64 6.37
CA PHE A 517 -13.48 -2.88 5.61
C PHE A 517 -14.74 -3.08 4.75
N SER A 518 -14.58 -3.09 3.42
CA SER A 518 -15.72 -3.05 2.49
C SER A 518 -15.48 -3.82 1.19
N ASN A 519 -16.53 -4.39 0.61
CA ASN A 519 -16.49 -5.16 -0.65
C ASN A 519 -16.98 -4.35 -1.88
N GLY A 520 -16.83 -3.02 -1.83
CA GLY A 520 -17.15 -2.11 -2.93
C GLY A 520 -18.55 -1.51 -2.89
N THR A 521 -19.53 -2.23 -2.34
CA THR A 521 -20.92 -1.74 -2.19
C THR A 521 -21.42 -1.75 -0.76
N ARG A 522 -20.70 -2.39 0.16
CA ARG A 522 -21.12 -2.53 1.56
C ARG A 522 -19.95 -2.57 2.54
N ASP A 523 -20.12 -1.93 3.69
CA ASP A 523 -19.33 -2.17 4.91
C ASP A 523 -19.54 -3.61 5.41
N GLN A 524 -18.45 -4.33 5.66
CA GLN A 524 -18.50 -5.73 6.08
C GLN A 524 -18.78 -5.90 7.58
N TYR A 525 -18.57 -4.87 8.39
CA TYR A 525 -18.61 -5.00 9.86
C TYR A 525 -19.45 -3.93 10.56
N ASP A 526 -20.32 -3.21 9.84
CA ASP A 526 -21.20 -2.17 10.38
C ASP A 526 -20.45 -1.19 11.31
N ARG A 527 -19.26 -0.76 10.90
CA ARG A 527 -18.33 0.12 11.65
C ARG A 527 -17.83 -0.46 12.99
N LYS A 528 -18.02 -1.75 13.26
CA LYS A 528 -17.50 -2.46 14.44
C LYS A 528 -16.15 -3.10 14.15
N ALA A 529 -15.62 -3.84 15.12
CA ALA A 529 -14.43 -4.67 14.98
C ALA A 529 -14.45 -5.45 13.65
N PRO A 530 -13.35 -5.48 12.87
CA PRO A 530 -12.01 -4.97 13.20
C PRO A 530 -11.78 -3.48 12.88
N ASN A 531 -12.82 -2.73 12.45
CA ASN A 531 -12.67 -1.35 12.02
C ASN A 531 -12.15 -0.42 13.11
N VAL A 532 -11.07 0.31 12.82
CA VAL A 532 -10.60 1.42 13.63
C VAL A 532 -11.44 2.65 13.33
N ARG A 533 -12.32 3.02 14.27
CA ARG A 533 -13.27 4.15 14.14
C ARG A 533 -12.94 5.33 15.05
N THR A 534 -11.76 5.31 15.68
CA THR A 534 -11.25 6.37 16.52
C THR A 534 -9.83 6.72 16.09
N ILE A 535 -9.59 8.01 15.88
CA ILE A 535 -8.25 8.57 15.77
C ILE A 535 -7.68 8.70 17.18
N GLN A 536 -6.65 7.93 17.47
CA GLN A 536 -5.83 8.00 18.67
C GLN A 536 -4.71 9.01 18.44
N LEU A 537 -4.83 10.17 19.09
CA LEU A 537 -3.74 11.13 19.11
C LEU A 537 -2.55 10.52 19.87
N ASN A 538 -1.35 10.76 19.37
CA ASN A 538 -0.12 10.26 19.98
C ASN A 538 0.94 11.35 20.00
N GLY A 539 1.91 11.25 20.90
CA GLY A 539 3.01 12.22 20.98
C GLY A 539 4.17 11.89 20.03
N ILE A 540 4.00 10.97 19.07
CA ILE A 540 5.09 10.50 18.22
C ILE A 540 5.39 11.57 17.17
N ARG A 541 6.67 11.88 17.01
CA ARG A 541 7.19 12.79 16.00
C ARG A 541 8.37 12.15 15.28
N LEU A 542 8.35 12.25 13.95
CA LEU A 542 9.46 11.90 13.08
C LEU A 542 9.96 13.17 12.39
N ASP A 543 11.27 13.41 12.45
CA ASP A 543 11.96 14.51 11.77
C ASP A 543 13.04 13.99 10.83
N LEU A 544 13.06 14.46 9.58
CA LEU A 544 14.21 14.44 8.70
C LEU A 544 15.16 15.57 9.12
N LEU A 545 16.26 15.20 9.78
CA LEU A 545 17.26 16.15 10.29
C LEU A 545 18.24 16.58 9.20
N GLU A 546 18.63 15.64 8.34
CA GLU A 546 19.66 15.84 7.32
C GLU A 546 19.46 14.85 6.17
N MET A 547 19.72 15.29 4.94
CA MET A 547 20.00 14.42 3.80
C MET A 547 21.48 14.61 3.43
N ARG A 548 22.30 13.60 3.70
CA ARG A 548 23.76 13.68 3.51
C ARG A 548 24.11 13.66 2.02
N THR A 549 25.34 14.06 1.71
CA THR A 549 25.84 14.10 0.32
C THR A 549 25.87 12.73 -0.34
N ASN A 550 26.07 11.65 0.44
CA ASN A 550 26.01 10.26 -0.03
C ASN A 550 24.58 9.71 -0.18
N GLY A 551 23.54 10.51 0.12
CA GLY A 551 22.14 10.11 0.04
C GLY A 551 21.55 9.54 1.33
N ASP A 552 22.34 9.39 2.40
CA ASP A 552 21.82 8.90 3.67
C ASP A 552 20.91 9.92 4.34
N ALA A 553 19.75 9.49 4.80
CA ALA A 553 18.82 10.31 5.57
C ALA A 553 19.05 10.12 7.07
N VAL A 554 19.32 11.21 7.79
CA VAL A 554 19.37 11.21 9.25
C VAL A 554 17.99 11.58 9.77
N VAL A 555 17.35 10.64 10.47
CA VAL A 555 15.98 10.77 10.97
C VAL A 555 15.94 10.67 12.48
N ARG A 556 15.03 11.42 13.12
CA ARG A 556 14.79 11.33 14.56
C ARG A 556 13.37 10.87 14.82
N VAL A 557 13.23 9.83 15.62
CA VAL A 557 11.94 9.43 16.22
C VAL A 557 11.94 9.90 17.66
N SER A 558 10.90 10.62 18.06
CA SER A 558 10.71 11.13 19.41
C SER A 558 9.26 10.98 19.86
N THR A 559 9.05 11.07 21.17
CA THR A 559 7.72 11.11 21.78
C THR A 559 7.47 12.45 22.49
N ASN A 560 6.27 12.62 23.02
CA ASN A 560 5.82 13.79 23.76
C ASN A 560 5.78 15.09 22.93
N ASP A 561 5.66 15.00 21.60
CA ASP A 561 5.32 16.14 20.75
C ASP A 561 3.82 16.45 20.85
N THR A 562 3.44 17.18 21.89
CA THR A 562 2.04 17.52 22.21
C THR A 562 1.72 19.00 22.04
N ARG A 563 2.65 19.77 21.47
CA ARG A 563 2.49 21.22 21.32
C ARG A 563 2.08 21.58 19.90
N MET A 564 0.94 22.23 19.76
CA MET A 564 0.42 22.72 18.49
C MET A 564 0.92 24.14 18.23
N GLU A 565 1.75 24.29 17.21
CA GLU A 565 2.39 25.57 16.85
C GLU A 565 1.80 26.22 15.59
N THR A 566 0.94 25.50 14.89
CA THR A 566 0.26 25.95 13.66
C THR A 566 -1.23 25.66 13.74
N ASP A 567 -2.04 26.44 13.01
CA ASP A 567 -3.48 26.23 12.99
C ASP A 567 -3.83 24.84 12.48
N GLN A 568 -4.69 24.15 13.24
CA GLN A 568 -5.15 22.80 12.91
C GLN A 568 -6.67 22.77 12.76
N ARG A 569 -7.12 21.94 11.81
CA ARG A 569 -8.52 21.55 11.65
C ARG A 569 -8.58 20.04 11.79
N TRP A 570 -9.21 19.56 12.87
CA TRP A 570 -9.33 18.13 13.13
C TRP A 570 -10.77 17.68 12.89
N CYS A 571 -10.88 16.65 12.05
CA CYS A 571 -12.13 16.04 11.66
C CYS A 571 -11.99 14.51 11.79
N ALA A 572 -12.94 13.88 12.45
CA ALA A 572 -13.12 12.42 12.47
C ALA A 572 -14.41 12.08 13.22
N ASP A 573 -15.02 10.93 12.94
CA ASP A 573 -16.16 10.42 13.71
C ASP A 573 -15.87 10.40 15.22
N SER A 574 -14.64 10.02 15.59
CA SER A 574 -14.15 10.01 16.96
C SER A 574 -12.65 10.29 17.02
N ILE A 575 -12.23 11.16 17.93
CA ILE A 575 -10.86 11.50 18.27
C ILE A 575 -10.67 11.26 19.77
N ALA A 576 -9.60 10.61 20.16
CA ALA A 576 -9.22 10.44 21.56
C ALA A 576 -7.87 11.12 21.80
N LEU A 577 -7.81 11.92 22.87
CA LEU A 577 -6.58 12.47 23.43
C LEU A 577 -6.22 11.67 24.69
N PRO A 578 -5.23 10.76 24.63
CA PRO A 578 -4.74 10.01 25.78
C PRO A 578 -4.02 10.92 26.79
N PRO A 579 -3.73 10.43 28.01
CA PRO A 579 -2.99 11.18 29.03
C PRO A 579 -1.49 11.27 28.71
N LEU A 580 -1.16 11.89 27.58
CA LEU A 580 0.20 12.18 27.16
C LEU A 580 0.83 13.22 28.10
N ARG A 581 2.16 13.24 28.19
CA ARG A 581 2.91 14.21 28.99
C ARG A 581 3.89 14.97 28.11
N GLY A 582 3.44 16.09 27.56
CA GLY A 582 4.29 17.06 26.88
C GLY A 582 5.38 17.64 27.76
N LYS A 583 6.28 18.41 27.15
CA LYS A 583 7.36 19.12 27.87
C LYS A 583 6.85 20.08 28.94
N ASP A 584 5.66 20.64 28.74
CA ASP A 584 4.98 21.53 29.68
C ASP A 584 4.03 20.78 30.64
N GLY A 585 4.06 19.45 30.63
CA GLY A 585 3.22 18.59 31.46
C GLY A 585 1.80 18.37 30.93
N HIS A 586 1.45 18.94 29.77
CA HIS A 586 0.11 18.81 29.20
C HIS A 586 0.04 17.78 28.06
N SER A 587 -1.11 17.10 27.96
CA SER A 587 -1.36 16.13 26.88
C SER A 587 -1.57 16.78 25.53
N LEU A 588 -2.07 18.02 25.51
CA LEU A 588 -2.11 18.88 24.32
C LEU A 588 -2.04 20.35 24.75
N THR A 589 -1.16 21.10 24.11
CA THR A 589 -1.08 22.56 24.27
C THR A 589 -1.33 23.26 22.95
N ILE A 590 -2.34 24.11 22.89
CA ILE A 590 -2.57 25.03 21.78
C ILE A 590 -1.78 26.31 22.06
N ALA A 591 -0.71 26.53 21.30
CA ALA A 591 0.21 27.63 21.53
C ALA A 591 -0.42 29.01 21.30
N SER A 592 0.19 30.05 21.89
CA SER A 592 -0.28 31.43 21.75
C SER A 592 -0.48 31.85 20.29
N GLY A 593 -1.68 32.35 19.98
CA GLY A 593 -2.04 32.80 18.63
C GLY A 593 -2.47 31.70 17.67
N VAL A 594 -2.40 30.44 18.07
CA VAL A 594 -2.76 29.26 17.27
C VAL A 594 -4.22 28.88 17.49
N LYS A 595 -4.85 28.29 16.46
CA LYS A 595 -6.23 27.81 16.47
C LYS A 595 -6.32 26.31 16.22
N LEU A 596 -6.97 25.59 17.14
CA LEU A 596 -7.56 24.28 16.86
C LEU A 596 -9.04 24.43 16.53
N THR A 597 -9.47 23.88 15.40
CA THR A 597 -10.88 23.74 15.03
C THR A 597 -11.26 22.26 15.02
N LEU A 598 -12.23 21.87 15.85
CA LEU A 598 -12.95 20.61 15.71
C LEU A 598 -14.11 20.85 14.75
N ASP A 599 -14.09 20.15 13.62
CA ASP A 599 -15.00 20.38 12.51
C ASP A 599 -15.44 19.07 11.85
N ARG A 600 -16.49 19.08 11.04
CA ARG A 600 -16.99 17.89 10.34
C ARG A 600 -16.23 17.64 9.03
N SER A 601 -15.83 16.39 8.81
CA SER A 601 -15.12 15.96 7.59
C SER A 601 -16.03 16.06 6.37
N ARG A 602 -15.56 16.63 5.27
CA ARG A 602 -16.19 16.43 3.95
C ARG A 602 -15.68 15.19 3.26
N THR A 603 -14.52 14.69 3.64
CA THR A 603 -14.09 13.34 3.25
C THR A 603 -15.02 12.30 3.89
N PRO A 604 -15.63 11.41 3.09
CA PRO A 604 -16.48 10.34 3.59
C PRO A 604 -15.74 9.39 4.55
N THR A 605 -16.39 9.05 5.65
CA THR A 605 -15.93 8.05 6.61
C THR A 605 -16.86 6.84 6.69
N ARG A 606 -18.05 6.90 6.07
CA ARG A 606 -19.01 5.79 5.91
C ARG A 606 -19.57 5.74 4.48
N MET A 607 -20.19 4.62 4.11
CA MET A 607 -20.74 4.42 2.77
C MET A 607 -22.18 4.90 2.62
N ASP A 608 -22.99 4.79 3.67
CA ASP A 608 -24.44 4.93 3.61
C ASP A 608 -24.98 5.92 4.65
N ALA A 609 -26.31 6.05 4.68
CA ALA A 609 -27.05 6.91 5.60
C ALA A 609 -26.46 8.32 5.73
N PRO A 610 -26.35 9.07 4.61
CA PRO A 610 -25.85 10.44 4.67
C PRO A 610 -26.76 11.30 5.52
N ASP A 611 -26.14 12.20 6.28
CA ASP A 611 -26.89 13.24 6.97
C ASP A 611 -27.18 14.37 5.97
N LEU A 612 -28.47 14.63 5.74
CA LEU A 612 -28.99 15.60 4.78
C LEU A 612 -29.21 17.01 5.39
N SER A 613 -28.68 17.26 6.59
CA SER A 613 -28.70 18.60 7.19
C SER A 613 -27.97 19.64 6.32
N LYS A 614 -28.19 20.92 6.64
CA LYS A 614 -27.74 22.07 5.83
C LYS A 614 -26.25 21.94 5.46
N GLY A 615 -25.97 21.97 4.15
CA GLY A 615 -24.61 21.83 3.59
C GLY A 615 -24.22 20.39 3.23
N GLY A 616 -25.12 19.41 3.40
CA GLY A 616 -24.93 18.01 3.01
C GLY A 616 -25.22 17.72 1.53
N PRO A 617 -25.17 16.44 1.12
CA PRO A 617 -25.09 15.24 1.97
C PRO A 617 -23.75 15.06 2.68
N TRP A 618 -23.79 14.60 3.94
CA TRP A 618 -22.60 14.28 4.73
C TRP A 618 -22.48 12.78 4.98
N PHE A 619 -21.44 12.16 4.42
CA PHE A 619 -21.05 10.77 4.65
C PHE A 619 -20.03 10.63 5.79
N SER A 620 -20.15 11.49 6.79
CA SER A 620 -19.29 11.55 7.97
C SER A 620 -20.13 11.94 9.18
N ASP A 621 -19.73 11.51 10.37
CA ASP A 621 -20.36 11.99 11.60
C ASP A 621 -19.80 13.37 12.01
N PRO A 622 -20.58 14.20 12.73
CA PRO A 622 -20.03 15.36 13.44
C PRO A 622 -18.88 14.93 14.35
N THR A 623 -17.81 15.72 14.37
CA THR A 623 -16.59 15.30 15.08
C THR A 623 -16.81 15.20 16.57
N ARG A 624 -16.44 14.05 17.15
CA ARG A 624 -16.41 13.84 18.60
C ARG A 624 -14.98 13.71 19.09
N MET A 625 -14.49 14.67 19.85
CA MET A 625 -13.21 14.54 20.54
C MET A 625 -13.45 14.21 22.02
N SER A 626 -12.69 13.25 22.56
CA SER A 626 -12.66 12.92 23.99
C SER A 626 -11.28 13.20 24.57
N VAL A 627 -11.24 14.00 25.63
CA VAL A 627 -10.03 14.16 26.46
C VAL A 627 -10.11 13.09 27.54
N ALA A 628 -9.24 12.09 27.43
CA ALA A 628 -9.28 10.90 28.28
C ALA A 628 -9.05 11.23 29.76
N SER A 629 -9.41 10.29 30.63
CA SER A 629 -9.15 10.42 32.06
C SER A 629 -7.66 10.63 32.35
N GLY A 630 -7.35 11.61 33.19
CA GLY A 630 -5.98 12.02 33.51
C GLY A 630 -5.27 12.85 32.43
N ALA A 631 -5.88 13.06 31.26
CA ALA A 631 -5.33 13.93 30.23
C ALA A 631 -5.62 15.41 30.52
N SER A 632 -4.81 16.32 29.97
CA SER A 632 -5.05 17.75 30.09
C SER A 632 -4.84 18.49 28.77
N LEU A 633 -5.72 19.45 28.49
CA LEU A 633 -5.66 20.33 27.33
C LEU A 633 -5.48 21.79 27.77
N LEU A 634 -4.37 22.40 27.37
CA LEU A 634 -4.07 23.81 27.63
C LEU A 634 -4.33 24.66 26.39
N VAL A 635 -5.05 25.76 26.57
CA VAL A 635 -5.25 26.81 25.55
C VAL A 635 -4.55 28.08 26.03
N GLU A 636 -3.43 28.41 25.39
CA GLU A 636 -2.60 29.55 25.80
C GLU A 636 -3.26 30.92 25.51
N ASP A 637 -2.62 31.98 26.00
CA ASP A 637 -3.08 33.35 25.75
C ASP A 637 -3.16 33.63 24.25
N ARG A 638 -4.28 34.21 23.80
CA ARG A 638 -4.61 34.49 22.38
C ARG A 638 -4.81 33.26 21.50
N ALA A 639 -4.59 32.05 22.00
CA ALA A 639 -4.93 30.82 21.31
C ALA A 639 -6.47 30.63 21.24
N MET A 640 -6.92 29.79 20.32
CA MET A 640 -8.33 29.50 20.10
C MET A 640 -8.63 28.01 20.03
N LEU A 641 -9.63 27.58 20.80
CA LEU A 641 -10.33 26.32 20.59
C LEU A 641 -11.70 26.62 20.00
N ALA A 642 -11.99 26.07 18.82
CA ALA A 642 -13.25 26.25 18.10
C ALA A 642 -13.94 24.90 17.85
N LEU A 643 -15.24 24.81 18.12
CA LEU A 643 -16.09 23.66 17.78
C LEU A 643 -17.15 24.09 16.76
N LYS A 644 -17.23 23.38 15.63
CA LYS A 644 -18.09 23.67 14.48
C LYS A 644 -18.90 22.47 14.03
N GLU A 645 -19.92 22.72 13.20
CA GLU A 645 -20.67 21.68 12.48
C GLU A 645 -21.16 20.53 13.39
N ASN A 646 -21.80 20.91 14.50
CA ASN A 646 -22.32 20.00 15.53
C ASN A 646 -21.26 19.15 16.26
N SER A 647 -19.98 19.56 16.21
CA SER A 647 -18.90 18.86 16.90
C SER A 647 -19.07 18.88 18.42
N THR A 648 -18.61 17.81 19.06
CA THR A 648 -18.68 17.64 20.51
C THR A 648 -17.30 17.38 21.11
N LEU A 649 -16.97 18.10 22.19
CA LEU A 649 -15.82 17.80 23.04
C LEU A 649 -16.30 17.17 24.35
N HIS A 650 -15.88 15.94 24.62
CA HIS A 650 -16.10 15.24 25.88
C HIS A 650 -14.90 15.46 26.79
N LEU A 651 -15.17 16.01 27.98
CA LEU A 651 -14.22 16.04 29.06
C LEU A 651 -14.52 14.87 30.02
N LEU A 652 -13.79 13.76 29.90
CA LEU A 652 -13.96 12.56 30.73
C LEU A 652 -13.45 12.77 32.17
N PRO A 653 -13.91 11.96 33.15
CA PRO A 653 -13.56 12.13 34.56
C PRO A 653 -12.05 12.22 34.81
N GLY A 654 -11.64 13.07 35.76
CA GLY A 654 -10.25 13.30 36.16
C GLY A 654 -9.42 14.14 35.17
N ASN A 655 -10.03 14.72 34.14
CA ASN A 655 -9.32 15.52 33.14
C ASN A 655 -9.39 17.03 33.42
N ARG A 656 -8.59 17.81 32.67
CA ARG A 656 -8.59 19.28 32.78
C ARG A 656 -8.53 19.98 31.42
N LEU A 657 -9.45 20.90 31.16
CA LEU A 657 -9.37 21.90 30.10
C LEU A 657 -9.04 23.26 30.70
N LEU A 658 -7.82 23.75 30.45
CA LEU A 658 -7.29 24.99 31.00
C LEU A 658 -7.28 26.11 29.96
N LEU A 659 -7.97 27.22 30.26
CA LEU A 659 -8.02 28.40 29.40
C LEU A 659 -7.24 29.56 30.04
N SER A 660 -6.13 29.94 29.41
CA SER A 660 -5.34 31.10 29.82
C SER A 660 -6.14 32.42 29.71
N ARG A 661 -5.67 33.48 30.38
CA ARG A 661 -6.39 34.76 30.58
C ARG A 661 -6.99 35.35 29.30
N LYS A 662 -6.29 35.24 28.18
CA LYS A 662 -6.64 35.76 26.85
C LYS A 662 -6.99 34.65 25.85
N ALA A 663 -7.12 33.39 26.28
CA ALA A 663 -7.58 32.30 25.43
C ALA A 663 -9.00 32.58 24.90
N ARG A 664 -9.34 32.01 23.76
CA ARG A 664 -10.66 32.12 23.12
C ARG A 664 -11.29 30.73 23.00
N LEU A 665 -12.54 30.62 23.45
CA LEU A 665 -13.37 29.45 23.24
C LEU A 665 -14.55 29.84 22.36
N VAL A 666 -14.69 29.19 21.21
CA VAL A 666 -15.78 29.42 20.26
C VAL A 666 -16.53 28.10 20.07
N ILE A 667 -17.84 28.10 20.32
CA ILE A 667 -18.70 26.92 20.16
C ILE A 667 -19.87 27.35 19.29
N ASP A 668 -19.94 26.86 18.05
CA ASP A 668 -21.01 27.21 17.13
C ASP A 668 -22.34 26.60 17.58
N ASN A 669 -23.44 27.03 16.97
CA ASN A 669 -24.76 26.47 17.26
C ASN A 669 -24.77 24.97 16.93
N GLY A 670 -25.38 24.18 17.82
CA GLY A 670 -25.41 22.71 17.72
C GLY A 670 -24.14 22.00 18.20
N SER A 671 -23.01 22.71 18.33
CA SER A 671 -21.79 22.17 18.94
C SER A 671 -21.82 22.28 20.47
N ARG A 672 -21.08 21.41 21.16
CA ARG A 672 -21.11 21.39 22.64
C ARG A 672 -19.84 20.85 23.30
N ILE A 673 -19.63 21.26 24.55
CA ILE A 673 -18.69 20.61 25.47
C ILE A 673 -19.50 19.90 26.55
N ILE A 674 -19.22 18.61 26.77
CA ILE A 674 -19.85 17.80 27.80
C ILE A 674 -18.82 17.50 28.89
N VAL A 675 -19.10 17.92 30.11
CA VAL A 675 -18.24 17.72 31.28
C VAL A 675 -18.73 16.51 32.08
N HIS A 676 -17.93 15.46 32.19
CA HIS A 676 -18.31 14.21 32.85
C HIS A 676 -17.69 14.13 34.24
N GLY A 677 -18.48 13.72 35.25
CA GLY A 677 -17.98 13.48 36.61
C GLY A 677 -17.26 14.70 37.20
N ASP A 678 -16.02 14.46 37.64
CA ASP A 678 -15.12 15.43 38.27
C ASP A 678 -14.21 16.17 37.27
N ALA A 679 -14.45 16.05 35.96
CA ALA A 679 -13.70 16.78 34.94
C ALA A 679 -13.75 18.31 35.14
N ALA A 680 -12.62 18.99 34.95
CA ALA A 680 -12.50 20.42 35.21
C ALA A 680 -12.41 21.26 33.92
N LEU A 681 -13.28 22.27 33.82
CA LEU A 681 -13.15 23.37 32.86
C LEU A 681 -12.72 24.64 33.62
N GLU A 682 -11.46 25.03 33.44
CA GLU A 682 -10.82 26.10 34.21
C GLU A 682 -10.52 27.31 33.33
N GLY A 683 -10.85 28.50 33.84
CA GLY A 683 -10.63 29.76 33.12
C GLY A 683 -11.42 30.90 33.76
N ARG A 684 -11.40 32.08 33.12
CA ARG A 684 -12.24 33.20 33.58
C ARG A 684 -13.68 32.94 33.17
N ALA A 685 -14.64 33.30 34.03
CA ALA A 685 -16.07 33.14 33.72
C ALA A 685 -16.48 33.72 32.35
N LYS A 686 -15.84 34.81 31.89
CA LYS A 686 -16.09 35.40 30.57
C LYS A 686 -15.86 34.44 29.39
N HIS A 687 -15.01 33.43 29.54
CA HIS A 687 -14.69 32.44 28.50
C HIS A 687 -15.87 31.52 28.20
N TYR A 688 -16.60 31.08 29.22
CA TYR A 688 -17.63 30.04 29.09
C TYR A 688 -19.03 30.44 29.58
N ARG A 689 -19.22 31.60 30.23
CA ARG A 689 -20.53 32.04 30.77
C ARG A 689 -21.63 32.06 29.72
N LYS A 690 -21.36 32.62 28.52
CA LYS A 690 -22.35 32.67 27.43
C LYS A 690 -22.70 31.27 26.91
N ALA A 691 -21.69 30.40 26.79
CA ALA A 691 -21.87 29.03 26.33
C ALA A 691 -22.68 28.19 27.34
N ARG A 692 -22.38 28.30 28.65
CA ARG A 692 -23.20 27.68 29.72
C ARG A 692 -24.64 28.16 29.70
N LYS A 693 -24.88 29.48 29.63
CA LYS A 693 -26.25 30.05 29.57
C LYS A 693 -27.06 29.55 28.36
N SER A 694 -26.39 29.22 27.26
CA SER A 694 -27.02 28.72 26.03
C SER A 694 -27.00 27.19 25.92
N GLY A 695 -26.68 26.47 27.00
CA GLY A 695 -26.66 24.99 27.01
C GLY A 695 -25.54 24.34 26.18
N ARG A 696 -24.63 25.13 25.60
CA ARG A 696 -23.49 24.64 24.79
C ARG A 696 -22.36 24.05 25.64
N ILE A 697 -22.40 24.28 26.94
CA ILE A 697 -21.55 23.59 27.92
C ILE A 697 -22.49 23.02 28.98
N SER A 698 -22.50 21.71 29.12
CA SER A 698 -23.38 20.99 30.04
C SER A 698 -22.60 19.91 30.80
N SER A 699 -23.07 19.57 31.99
CA SER A 699 -22.62 18.35 32.68
C SER A 699 -23.30 17.13 32.06
N ALA A 700 -22.59 16.01 31.96
CA ALA A 700 -23.24 14.72 31.75
C ALA A 700 -24.10 14.41 32.98
N GLN A 701 -25.35 14.00 32.75
CA GLN A 701 -26.22 13.50 33.82
C GLN A 701 -25.82 12.08 34.21
#